data_AF-A0A2D7RNX5-F1
#
_entry.id   AF-A0A2D7RNX5-F1
#
_cell.length_a   1.000
_cell.length_b   1.000
_cell.length_c   1.000
_cell.angle_alpha   90.00
_cell.angle_beta   90.00
_cell.angle_gamma   90.00
#
_symmetry.space_group_name_H-M   'P 1'
#
loop_
_entity.id
_entity.type
_entity.pdbx_description
1 polymer ?
#
loop_
_entity_poly.entity_id
_entity_poly.type
_entity_poly.pdbx_seq_one_letter_code
_entity_poly.pdbx_strand_id
1 'polypeptide(L)'
;VLANVMGKPFKTIFSEFFGKKVSAKKDFEGDVKYHLGASSNREFDENIVHISLTDNPSHLEAVNPVVLGQVRAKQFFHNDPKRKKVVPVLIHGDAAFAGQGVVAECFAMSGLPGHNTGGTIHLIVNNQIGFTTAPRFARSSPYPSDVAKLAQAPIFHVNGDDPEAVVHCAKIATEYRQKFNRDVVIDMVCYRRYGHNEGDEPSFTQPLMYKVIKTQPTTLSIYGNQLHKEGLILNEQIQEDKKKFKDFLEKEYKASENYKSELKWFDGVWSRFKPGLGKDKRGVSGVERSKLIDIGKKISKIPDDFKIHKTLSKIFDLRLKKFDDNGPIDWSTAEALAFGTLLEEGFSVRLSGQDSGRGTFSQRHAVVRNQENHQRYVPLNNISSNQKKFEIIDSLLSELAVLGFEFGYSLSEPDTLVLWEAQFGDFANGAQVIIDQFITSGEAKWGRASGLVMLLPHGYEGQGPEHSSARLERFLQMCAGENIQVINCTTPANYFHALRRQLHREFRKPLIIMTPKSLLRNKRCISFIKDFTKKNSFHRVLEDHAYEKNNNLLELKKDQKIKKVIMCSGKIYFDLIDAREKSKNNEVTFIRIEQLYPFPVKTLALLLKRYKNADFIWCQEEPKNMGAWNTVRNYIDRTLEITRLKIKKVKFVGRKPSSSTATGNLNKHVAQQREILEKIVGKYN
;
A
#
# COMPACT_ATOMS: atom_id res chain seq x y z
N VAL A 1 -8.98 21.28 -16.84
CA VAL A 1 -9.49 19.93 -16.51
C VAL A 1 -10.66 19.99 -15.53
N LEU A 2 -10.49 20.44 -14.28
CA LEU A 2 -11.56 20.42 -13.26
C LEU A 2 -12.87 21.12 -13.68
N ALA A 3 -12.81 22.39 -14.07
CA ALA A 3 -14.03 23.12 -14.47
C ALA A 3 -14.58 22.62 -15.82
N ASN A 4 -13.74 22.66 -16.86
CA ASN A 4 -14.20 22.51 -18.25
C ASN A 4 -14.42 21.06 -18.70
N VAL A 5 -13.83 20.06 -18.02
CA VAL A 5 -14.00 18.64 -18.37
C VAL A 5 -14.78 17.91 -17.28
N MET A 6 -14.34 18.02 -16.03
CA MET A 6 -15.03 17.36 -14.92
C MET A 6 -16.33 18.07 -14.53
N GLY A 7 -16.56 19.32 -14.94
CA GLY A 7 -17.74 20.08 -14.57
C GLY A 7 -17.75 20.54 -13.10
N LYS A 8 -16.58 20.66 -12.46
CA LYS A 8 -16.49 21.24 -11.10
C LYS A 8 -16.94 22.70 -11.16
N PRO A 9 -17.95 23.13 -10.37
CA PRO A 9 -18.48 24.49 -10.45
C PRO A 9 -17.40 25.55 -10.18
N PHE A 10 -17.41 26.64 -10.96
CA PHE A 10 -16.45 27.74 -10.80
C PHE A 10 -16.53 28.38 -9.41
N LYS A 11 -17.73 28.60 -8.87
CA LYS A 11 -17.88 29.09 -7.49
C LYS A 11 -17.20 28.20 -6.44
N THR A 12 -17.20 26.88 -6.64
CA THR A 12 -16.50 25.96 -5.73
C THR A 12 -15.00 26.15 -5.84
N ILE A 13 -14.47 26.26 -7.07
CA ILE A 13 -13.05 26.51 -7.29
C ILE A 13 -12.63 27.87 -6.70
N PHE A 14 -13.36 28.95 -6.96
CA PHE A 14 -13.06 30.27 -6.40
C PHE A 14 -13.08 30.28 -4.87
N SER A 15 -14.02 29.55 -4.24
CA SER A 15 -14.06 29.43 -2.77
C SER A 15 -12.80 28.80 -2.18
N GLU A 16 -12.06 27.99 -2.95
CA GLU A 16 -10.79 27.38 -2.52
C GLU A 16 -9.62 28.39 -2.55
N PHE A 17 -9.74 29.50 -3.30
CA PHE A 17 -8.74 30.57 -3.33
C PHE A 17 -8.85 31.53 -2.13
N PHE A 18 -10.04 31.70 -1.55
CA PHE A 18 -10.22 32.52 -0.34
C PHE A 18 -9.68 31.85 0.93
N GLY A 19 -9.41 30.55 0.88
CA GLY A 19 -9.02 29.74 2.03
C GLY A 19 -10.22 29.39 2.93
N LYS A 20 -10.43 28.10 3.20
CA LYS A 20 -11.48 27.69 4.14
C LYS A 20 -11.05 28.05 5.57
N LYS A 21 -11.89 28.76 6.34
CA LYS A 21 -11.78 28.78 7.81
C LYS A 21 -12.07 27.38 8.33
N VAL A 22 -11.04 26.55 8.47
CA VAL A 22 -11.15 25.22 9.09
C VAL A 22 -11.04 25.42 10.60
N SER A 23 -12.00 24.92 11.38
CA SER A 23 -11.87 24.94 12.84
C SER A 23 -10.80 23.92 13.24
N ALA A 24 -10.01 24.24 14.27
CA ALA A 24 -8.96 23.36 14.80
C ALA A 24 -9.47 22.00 15.35
N LYS A 25 -10.78 21.71 15.27
CA LYS A 25 -11.43 20.50 15.80
C LYS A 25 -11.79 19.46 14.73
N LYS A 26 -11.42 19.65 13.45
CA LYS A 26 -11.65 18.65 12.40
C LYS A 26 -10.40 17.78 12.20
N ASP A 27 -10.55 16.46 12.26
CA ASP A 27 -9.50 15.45 12.04
C ASP A 27 -9.07 15.32 10.55
N PHE A 28 -9.12 16.44 9.80
CA PHE A 28 -8.83 16.49 8.37
C PHE A 28 -7.83 17.60 8.11
N GLU A 29 -6.61 17.22 7.71
CA GLU A 29 -5.52 18.15 7.42
C GLU A 29 -5.73 18.86 6.07
N GLY A 30 -6.33 18.14 5.11
CA GLY A 30 -6.53 18.63 3.74
C GLY A 30 -5.26 18.62 2.89
N ASP A 31 -5.39 19.18 1.69
CA ASP A 31 -4.29 19.33 0.74
C ASP A 31 -4.50 20.61 -0.09
N VAL A 32 -3.48 21.02 -0.83
CA VAL A 32 -3.55 22.18 -1.72
C VAL A 32 -4.54 21.95 -2.85
N LYS A 33 -5.22 23.01 -3.28
CA LYS A 33 -6.36 22.99 -4.23
C LYS A 33 -6.12 22.23 -5.54
N TYR A 34 -4.89 22.21 -6.03
CA TYR A 34 -4.52 21.54 -7.29
C TYR A 34 -4.19 20.05 -7.13
N HIS A 35 -4.23 19.50 -5.92
CA HIS A 35 -4.09 18.06 -5.64
C HIS A 35 -5.44 17.34 -5.48
N LEU A 36 -6.54 18.09 -5.32
CA LEU A 36 -7.84 17.53 -5.01
C LEU A 36 -8.47 16.91 -6.25
N GLY A 37 -8.83 15.64 -6.13
CA GLY A 37 -9.56 14.89 -7.14
C GLY A 37 -10.98 15.40 -7.34
N ALA A 38 -11.62 14.88 -8.37
CA ALA A 38 -13.03 15.17 -8.68
C ALA A 38 -13.67 13.94 -9.31
N SER A 39 -14.98 13.83 -9.23
CA SER A 39 -15.72 12.80 -9.95
C SER A 39 -17.05 13.35 -10.41
N SER A 40 -17.46 12.99 -11.63
CA SER A 40 -18.71 13.46 -12.22
C SER A 40 -19.18 12.49 -13.30
N ASN A 41 -20.49 12.50 -13.53
CA ASN A 41 -21.07 11.87 -14.72
C ASN A 41 -21.23 12.95 -15.78
N ARG A 42 -20.84 12.63 -17.00
CA ARG A 42 -20.93 13.52 -18.16
C ARG A 42 -21.67 12.80 -19.27
N GLU A 43 -22.55 13.51 -19.94
CA GLU A 43 -23.29 13.00 -21.08
C GLU A 43 -22.56 13.38 -22.37
N PHE A 44 -22.33 12.41 -23.24
CA PHE A 44 -21.72 12.57 -24.56
C PHE A 44 -22.49 11.70 -25.54
N ASP A 45 -23.09 12.30 -26.57
CA ASP A 45 -23.88 11.58 -27.59
C ASP A 45 -24.86 10.58 -26.95
N GLU A 46 -25.67 11.05 -25.99
CA GLU A 46 -26.64 10.25 -25.19
C GLU A 46 -26.02 9.16 -24.29
N ASN A 47 -24.68 9.07 -24.21
CA ASN A 47 -23.98 8.14 -23.33
C ASN A 47 -23.54 8.82 -22.04
N ILE A 48 -23.85 8.20 -20.90
CA ILE A 48 -23.36 8.66 -19.60
C ILE A 48 -22.00 8.03 -19.32
N VAL A 49 -20.96 8.87 -19.28
CA VAL A 49 -19.59 8.48 -18.95
C VAL A 49 -19.25 9.00 -17.54
N HIS A 50 -18.85 8.07 -16.67
CA HIS A 50 -18.30 8.44 -15.37
C HIS A 50 -16.83 8.81 -15.50
N ILE A 51 -16.48 10.05 -15.15
CA ILE A 51 -15.10 10.55 -15.16
C ILE A 51 -14.65 10.74 -13.71
N SER A 52 -13.44 10.27 -13.39
CA SER A 52 -12.85 10.34 -12.07
C SER A 52 -11.40 10.78 -12.18
N LEU A 53 -11.05 11.87 -11.50
CA LEU A 53 -9.70 12.41 -11.36
C LEU A 53 -9.19 12.06 -9.96
N THR A 54 -8.06 11.38 -9.90
CA THR A 54 -7.44 10.87 -8.68
C THR A 54 -6.68 11.97 -7.94
N ASP A 55 -6.80 11.99 -6.61
CA ASP A 55 -6.00 12.85 -5.75
C ASP A 55 -4.49 12.51 -5.87
N ASN A 56 -3.61 13.51 -5.90
CA ASN A 56 -2.17 13.28 -6.09
C ASN A 56 -1.30 14.20 -5.24
N PRO A 57 -0.10 13.77 -4.78
CA PRO A 57 0.87 14.66 -4.17
C PRO A 57 1.62 15.45 -5.25
N SER A 58 2.46 16.39 -4.81
CA SER A 58 3.38 17.13 -5.70
C SER A 58 4.52 16.28 -6.28
N HIS A 59 4.70 15.06 -5.80
CA HIS A 59 5.70 14.13 -6.35
C HIS A 59 5.20 13.67 -7.71
N LEU A 60 5.67 14.32 -8.77
CA LEU A 60 5.19 14.12 -10.13
C LEU A 60 5.30 12.65 -10.53
N GLU A 61 4.35 12.20 -11.37
CA GLU A 61 4.26 10.83 -11.89
C GLU A 61 3.97 9.73 -10.84
N ALA A 62 4.11 9.99 -9.52
CA ALA A 62 3.85 8.99 -8.48
C ALA A 62 2.38 8.53 -8.43
N VAL A 63 1.45 9.33 -8.98
CA VAL A 63 0.02 8.98 -9.09
C VAL A 63 -0.27 8.02 -10.24
N ASN A 64 0.60 7.92 -11.25
CA ASN A 64 0.39 7.08 -12.43
C ASN A 64 0.05 5.63 -12.06
N PRO A 65 0.87 4.91 -11.27
CA PRO A 65 0.54 3.54 -10.89
C PRO A 65 -0.75 3.46 -10.06
N VAL A 66 -1.05 4.46 -9.23
CA VAL A 66 -2.29 4.51 -8.43
C VAL A 66 -3.53 4.55 -9.33
N VAL A 67 -3.52 5.37 -10.38
CA VAL A 67 -4.60 5.42 -11.38
C VAL A 67 -4.75 4.08 -12.09
N LEU A 68 -3.64 3.47 -12.51
CA LEU A 68 -3.66 2.15 -13.17
C LEU A 68 -4.28 1.07 -12.27
N GLY A 69 -3.93 1.08 -10.99
CA GLY A 69 -4.52 0.21 -9.97
C GLY A 69 -6.02 0.42 -9.78
N GLN A 70 -6.47 1.68 -9.68
CA GLN A 70 -7.89 2.02 -9.56
C GLN A 70 -8.68 1.57 -10.80
N VAL A 71 -8.13 1.76 -12.00
CA VAL A 71 -8.74 1.29 -13.25
C VAL A 71 -8.82 -0.23 -13.26
N ARG A 72 -7.76 -0.94 -12.86
CA ARG A 72 -7.77 -2.41 -12.80
C ARG A 72 -8.85 -2.93 -11.85
N ALA A 73 -9.00 -2.32 -10.68
CA ALA A 73 -10.06 -2.65 -9.73
C ALA A 73 -11.46 -2.39 -10.33
N LYS A 74 -11.67 -1.23 -10.97
CA LYS A 74 -12.94 -0.92 -11.64
C LYS A 74 -13.25 -1.88 -12.79
N GLN A 75 -12.25 -2.33 -13.55
CA GLN A 75 -12.42 -3.37 -14.59
C GLN A 75 -12.86 -4.71 -13.98
N PHE A 76 -12.32 -5.07 -12.82
CA PHE A 76 -12.78 -6.23 -12.07
C PHE A 76 -14.23 -6.05 -11.62
N PHE A 77 -14.56 -4.93 -10.98
CA PHE A 77 -15.92 -4.60 -10.52
C PHE A 77 -16.97 -4.63 -11.65
N HIS A 78 -16.63 -4.08 -12.81
CA HIS A 78 -17.52 -4.03 -13.98
C HIS A 78 -17.53 -5.30 -14.83
N ASN A 79 -16.85 -6.38 -14.40
CA ASN A 79 -16.68 -7.62 -15.16
C ASN A 79 -16.23 -7.33 -16.60
N ASP A 80 -15.16 -6.55 -16.76
CA ASP A 80 -14.60 -6.11 -18.03
C ASP A 80 -13.28 -6.84 -18.37
N PRO A 81 -13.32 -8.14 -18.71
CA PRO A 81 -12.11 -8.91 -19.01
C PRO A 81 -11.41 -8.43 -20.29
N LYS A 82 -12.17 -7.83 -21.22
CA LYS A 82 -11.66 -7.25 -22.47
C LYS A 82 -11.02 -5.87 -22.25
N ARG A 83 -11.26 -5.25 -21.09
CA ARG A 83 -10.67 -3.97 -20.63
C ARG A 83 -11.04 -2.78 -21.53
N LYS A 84 -12.24 -2.79 -22.09
CA LYS A 84 -12.72 -1.78 -23.06
C LYS A 84 -13.71 -0.77 -22.48
N LYS A 85 -14.22 -0.99 -21.26
CA LYS A 85 -15.23 -0.16 -20.59
C LYS A 85 -14.63 0.88 -19.64
N VAL A 86 -13.50 0.55 -19.00
CA VAL A 86 -12.79 1.47 -18.10
C VAL A 86 -11.41 1.76 -18.67
N VAL A 87 -11.15 3.02 -19.01
CA VAL A 87 -9.95 3.47 -19.71
C VAL A 87 -9.11 4.37 -18.80
N PRO A 88 -7.82 4.07 -18.57
CA PRO A 88 -6.92 5.00 -17.91
C PRO A 88 -6.46 6.09 -18.88
N VAL A 89 -6.47 7.33 -18.39
CA VAL A 89 -5.86 8.49 -19.05
C VAL A 89 -4.86 9.12 -18.07
N LEU A 90 -3.62 9.30 -18.51
CA LEU A 90 -2.55 9.92 -17.72
C LEU A 90 -2.08 11.21 -18.40
N ILE A 91 -1.96 12.28 -17.62
CA ILE A 91 -1.52 13.59 -18.09
C ILE A 91 -0.19 13.92 -17.43
N HIS A 92 0.78 14.30 -18.25
CA HIS A 92 2.18 14.45 -17.84
C HIS A 92 2.74 15.81 -18.23
N GLY A 93 3.76 16.27 -17.50
CA GLY A 93 4.66 17.31 -17.97
C GLY A 93 5.85 16.70 -18.72
N ASP A 94 6.40 17.37 -19.73
CA ASP A 94 7.49 16.86 -20.56
C ASP A 94 8.74 16.46 -19.74
N ALA A 95 9.17 17.32 -18.82
CA ALA A 95 10.35 17.04 -18.00
C ALA A 95 10.12 15.87 -17.03
N ALA A 96 8.93 15.79 -16.43
CA ALA A 96 8.60 14.75 -15.46
C ALA A 96 8.42 13.38 -16.14
N PHE A 97 7.74 13.35 -17.30
CA PHE A 97 7.57 12.14 -18.10
C PHE A 97 8.91 11.51 -18.50
N ALA A 98 9.88 12.35 -18.88
CA ALA A 98 11.21 11.89 -19.28
C ALA A 98 12.12 11.54 -18.10
N GLY A 99 11.95 12.19 -16.96
CA GLY A 99 12.90 12.12 -15.84
C GLY A 99 12.51 11.21 -14.68
N GLN A 100 11.23 10.90 -14.49
CA GLN A 100 10.78 10.08 -13.36
C GLN A 100 10.74 8.59 -13.72
N GLY A 101 11.55 7.77 -13.04
CA GLY A 101 11.67 6.33 -13.30
C GLY A 101 10.36 5.55 -13.20
N VAL A 102 9.41 6.01 -12.36
CA VAL A 102 8.09 5.38 -12.21
C VAL A 102 7.28 5.35 -13.52
N VAL A 103 7.53 6.28 -14.45
CA VAL A 103 6.90 6.29 -15.78
C VAL A 103 7.31 5.06 -16.58
N ALA A 104 8.61 4.77 -16.61
CA ALA A 104 9.15 3.57 -17.28
C ALA A 104 8.64 2.29 -16.60
N GLU A 105 8.57 2.25 -15.27
CA GLU A 105 8.00 1.13 -14.53
C GLU A 105 6.51 0.88 -14.90
N CYS A 106 5.72 1.95 -15.08
CA CYS A 106 4.32 1.82 -15.53
C CYS A 106 4.23 1.25 -16.95
N PHE A 107 5.06 1.72 -17.88
CA PHE A 107 5.12 1.14 -19.23
C PHE A 107 5.53 -0.33 -19.21
N ALA A 108 6.50 -0.71 -18.37
CA ALA A 108 6.91 -2.10 -18.19
C ALA A 108 5.77 -3.01 -17.67
N MET A 109 4.84 -2.46 -16.89
CA MET A 109 3.65 -3.18 -16.40
C MET A 109 2.53 -3.32 -17.43
N SER A 110 2.44 -2.43 -18.41
CA SER A 110 1.29 -2.30 -19.34
C SER A 110 0.87 -3.62 -20.00
N GLY A 111 1.84 -4.47 -20.37
CA GLY A 111 1.60 -5.76 -21.03
C GLY A 111 1.47 -6.96 -20.09
N LEU A 112 1.75 -6.81 -18.79
CA LEU A 112 1.86 -7.95 -17.87
C LEU A 112 0.48 -8.40 -17.36
N PRO A 113 0.15 -9.71 -17.34
CA PRO A 113 -1.20 -10.19 -17.04
C PRO A 113 -1.83 -9.66 -15.74
N GLY A 114 -1.03 -9.53 -14.67
CA GLY A 114 -1.49 -9.08 -13.35
C GLY A 114 -1.73 -7.57 -13.21
N HIS A 115 -1.14 -6.76 -14.10
CA HIS A 115 -1.15 -5.29 -14.04
C HIS A 115 -1.71 -4.63 -15.30
N ASN A 116 -1.95 -5.39 -16.37
CA ASN A 116 -2.51 -4.90 -17.63
C ASN A 116 -3.92 -4.29 -17.43
N THR A 117 -4.08 -3.04 -17.88
CA THR A 117 -5.31 -2.23 -17.87
C THR A 117 -5.94 -2.05 -19.26
N GLY A 118 -5.44 -2.75 -20.29
CA GLY A 118 -5.97 -2.71 -21.65
C GLY A 118 -5.45 -1.54 -22.47
N GLY A 119 -4.28 -1.02 -22.13
CA GLY A 119 -3.70 0.16 -22.76
C GLY A 119 -4.13 1.46 -22.09
N THR A 120 -3.17 2.36 -21.92
CA THR A 120 -3.32 3.70 -21.34
C THR A 120 -3.16 4.78 -22.40
N ILE A 121 -4.02 5.81 -22.36
CA ILE A 121 -3.85 7.00 -23.19
C ILE A 121 -3.01 8.01 -22.40
N HIS A 122 -1.84 8.33 -22.91
CA HIS A 122 -0.93 9.30 -22.30
C HIS A 122 -0.99 10.62 -23.06
N LEU A 123 -1.18 11.73 -22.33
CA LEU A 123 -1.11 13.08 -22.87
C LEU A 123 0.06 13.81 -22.21
N ILE A 124 1.09 14.11 -22.98
CA ILE A 124 2.21 14.95 -22.52
C ILE A 124 1.87 16.40 -22.87
N VAL A 125 1.76 17.24 -21.85
CA VAL A 125 1.69 18.70 -22.01
C VAL A 125 3.12 19.21 -22.16
N ASN A 126 3.62 19.13 -23.39
CA ASN A 126 5.00 19.48 -23.72
C ASN A 126 5.13 20.97 -23.97
N ASN A 127 5.17 21.72 -22.86
CA ASN A 127 5.38 23.16 -22.87
C ASN A 127 6.85 23.57 -23.05
N GLN A 128 7.72 22.58 -23.28
CA GLN A 128 9.14 22.72 -23.57
C GLN A 128 9.97 23.32 -22.43
N ILE A 129 9.52 23.20 -21.17
CA ILE A 129 10.24 23.74 -20.01
C ILE A 129 9.82 23.10 -18.67
N GLY A 130 10.77 22.48 -17.97
CA GLY A 130 10.59 21.96 -16.62
C GLY A 130 11.07 22.94 -15.55
N PHE A 131 10.17 23.66 -14.89
CA PHE A 131 10.51 24.79 -14.01
C PHE A 131 11.32 25.86 -14.79
N THR A 132 12.64 25.88 -14.64
CA THR A 132 13.63 26.72 -15.37
C THR A 132 14.55 25.89 -16.26
N THR A 133 14.32 24.58 -16.39
CA THR A 133 15.19 23.66 -17.11
C THR A 133 14.72 23.50 -18.55
N ALA A 134 15.60 23.84 -19.50
CA ALA A 134 15.33 23.67 -20.92
C ALA A 134 15.39 22.19 -21.34
N PRO A 135 14.71 21.77 -22.43
CA PRO A 135 14.60 20.38 -22.87
C PRO A 135 15.94 19.64 -23.00
N ARG A 136 16.96 20.31 -23.55
CA ARG A 136 18.32 19.78 -23.72
C ARG A 136 19.03 19.38 -22.41
N PHE A 137 18.56 19.88 -21.27
CA PHE A 137 19.08 19.56 -19.95
C PHE A 137 18.16 18.64 -19.15
N ALA A 138 16.93 18.39 -19.64
CA ALA A 138 15.94 17.57 -18.96
C ALA A 138 15.97 16.10 -19.39
N ARG A 139 16.56 15.79 -20.57
CA ARG A 139 16.57 14.45 -21.16
C ARG A 139 17.72 14.25 -22.15
N SER A 140 18.03 12.99 -22.44
CA SER A 140 19.11 12.58 -23.35
C SER A 140 18.63 12.20 -24.77
N SER A 141 17.35 12.39 -25.06
CA SER A 141 16.74 12.06 -26.35
C SER A 141 15.93 13.25 -26.89
N PRO A 142 15.64 13.32 -28.20
CA PRO A 142 14.96 14.46 -28.80
C PRO A 142 13.58 14.73 -28.18
N TYR A 143 12.80 13.67 -27.90
CA TYR A 143 11.42 13.80 -27.46
C TYR A 143 11.23 13.32 -26.02
N PRO A 144 10.40 14.00 -25.21
CA PRO A 144 10.06 13.49 -23.88
C PRO A 144 9.36 12.13 -23.96
N SER A 145 8.58 11.91 -25.02
CA SER A 145 7.83 10.66 -25.28
C SER A 145 8.70 9.43 -25.56
N ASP A 146 10.02 9.57 -25.74
CA ASP A 146 10.90 8.44 -26.07
C ASP A 146 10.90 7.34 -25.00
N VAL A 147 10.56 7.65 -23.74
CA VAL A 147 10.37 6.65 -22.67
C VAL A 147 9.32 5.61 -23.04
N ALA A 148 8.28 5.99 -23.81
CA ALA A 148 7.21 5.10 -24.22
C ALA A 148 7.64 4.03 -25.24
N LYS A 149 8.79 4.22 -25.89
CA LYS A 149 9.37 3.23 -26.81
C LYS A 149 9.72 1.92 -26.09
N LEU A 150 9.91 1.94 -24.76
CA LEU A 150 10.06 0.74 -23.93
C LEU A 150 8.90 -0.25 -24.12
N ALA A 151 7.67 0.26 -24.27
CA ALA A 151 6.47 -0.54 -24.49
C ALA A 151 6.08 -0.65 -25.98
N GLN A 152 6.92 -0.14 -26.90
CA GLN A 152 6.60 -0.01 -28.32
C GLN A 152 5.26 0.72 -28.57
N ALA A 153 4.92 1.68 -27.70
CA ALA A 153 3.70 2.47 -27.85
C ALA A 153 3.85 3.44 -29.03
N PRO A 154 2.81 3.60 -29.88
CA PRO A 154 2.80 4.67 -30.88
C PRO A 154 2.78 6.04 -30.21
N ILE A 155 3.43 7.00 -30.87
CA ILE A 155 3.61 8.36 -30.40
C ILE A 155 3.12 9.30 -31.50
N PHE A 156 2.13 10.14 -31.17
CA PHE A 156 1.65 11.21 -32.03
C PHE A 156 2.19 12.54 -31.51
N HIS A 157 3.10 13.17 -32.25
CA HIS A 157 3.54 14.53 -31.97
C HIS A 157 2.60 15.50 -32.67
N VAL A 158 2.04 16.46 -31.93
CA VAL A 158 1.04 17.39 -32.47
C VAL A 158 1.27 18.80 -31.96
N ASN A 159 1.08 19.78 -32.84
CA ASN A 159 1.17 21.20 -32.49
C ASN A 159 -0.05 21.61 -31.67
N GLY A 160 0.15 22.08 -30.44
CA GLY A 160 -0.92 22.54 -29.56
C GLY A 160 -1.63 23.82 -30.03
N ASP A 161 -1.04 24.58 -30.97
CA ASP A 161 -1.69 25.72 -31.62
C ASP A 161 -2.62 25.31 -32.80
N ASP A 162 -2.73 24.01 -33.11
CA ASP A 162 -3.69 23.43 -34.07
C ASP A 162 -4.69 22.50 -33.33
N PRO A 163 -5.82 23.04 -32.83
CA PRO A 163 -6.78 22.28 -32.06
C PRO A 163 -7.45 21.13 -32.85
N GLU A 164 -7.63 21.28 -34.16
CA GLU A 164 -8.23 20.24 -35.00
C GLU A 164 -7.30 19.02 -35.11
N ALA A 165 -6.01 19.25 -35.33
CA ALA A 165 -5.01 18.18 -35.35
C ALA A 165 -4.88 17.49 -33.98
N VAL A 166 -4.96 18.25 -32.87
CA VAL A 166 -4.96 17.68 -31.51
C VAL A 166 -6.16 16.75 -31.31
N VAL A 167 -7.36 17.18 -31.70
CA VAL A 167 -8.58 16.34 -31.64
C VAL A 167 -8.44 15.12 -32.55
N HIS A 168 -7.88 15.27 -33.74
CA HIS A 168 -7.65 14.16 -34.67
C HIS A 168 -6.70 13.11 -34.07
N CYS A 169 -5.58 13.54 -33.47
CA CYS A 169 -4.66 12.64 -32.78
C CYS A 169 -5.33 11.94 -31.59
N ALA A 170 -6.18 12.65 -30.83
CA ALA A 170 -6.92 12.05 -29.72
C ALA A 170 -7.92 10.97 -30.19
N LYS A 171 -8.59 11.19 -31.34
CA LYS A 171 -9.46 10.18 -31.97
C LYS A 171 -8.66 8.93 -32.37
N ILE A 172 -7.55 9.12 -33.11
CA ILE A 172 -6.69 8.00 -33.52
C ILE A 172 -6.14 7.25 -32.30
N ALA A 173 -5.66 7.95 -31.27
CA ALA A 173 -5.17 7.33 -30.06
C ALA A 173 -6.24 6.48 -29.36
N THR A 174 -7.47 7.00 -29.27
CA THR A 174 -8.60 6.27 -28.70
C THR A 174 -8.93 5.03 -29.52
N GLU A 175 -9.01 5.14 -30.85
CA GLU A 175 -9.26 4.02 -31.74
C GLU A 175 -8.16 2.95 -31.67
N TYR A 176 -6.88 3.37 -31.67
CA TYR A 176 -5.73 2.48 -31.52
C TYR A 176 -5.83 1.70 -30.20
N ARG A 177 -6.06 2.41 -29.09
CA ARG A 177 -6.19 1.78 -27.77
C ARG A 177 -7.35 0.78 -27.76
N GLN A 178 -8.51 1.15 -28.30
CA GLN A 178 -9.69 0.26 -28.33
C GLN A 178 -9.52 -0.94 -29.27
N LYS A 179 -8.73 -0.82 -30.33
CA LYS A 179 -8.44 -1.89 -31.28
C LYS A 179 -7.39 -2.85 -30.75
N PHE A 180 -6.29 -2.33 -30.23
CA PHE A 180 -5.08 -3.11 -29.89
C PHE A 180 -4.89 -3.37 -28.39
N ASN A 181 -5.63 -2.68 -27.51
CA ASN A 181 -5.49 -2.75 -26.06
C ASN A 181 -4.04 -2.48 -25.59
N ARG A 182 -3.40 -1.46 -26.15
CA ARG A 182 -2.02 -1.05 -25.88
C ARG A 182 -1.94 0.44 -25.56
N ASP A 183 -0.89 0.81 -24.84
CA ASP A 183 -0.59 2.20 -24.52
C ASP A 183 -0.35 3.02 -25.79
N VAL A 184 -0.69 4.29 -25.74
CA VAL A 184 -0.52 5.26 -26.84
C VAL A 184 -0.23 6.63 -26.26
N VAL A 185 0.67 7.38 -26.92
CA VAL A 185 1.13 8.68 -26.43
C VAL A 185 0.75 9.78 -27.42
N ILE A 186 0.23 10.87 -26.88
CA ILE A 186 0.07 12.14 -27.57
C ILE A 186 1.06 13.12 -26.93
N ASP A 187 2.08 13.52 -27.69
CA ASP A 187 3.03 14.57 -27.34
C ASP A 187 2.52 15.89 -27.90
N MET A 188 1.78 16.63 -27.08
CA MET A 188 1.20 17.92 -27.45
C MET A 188 2.22 19.03 -27.21
N VAL A 189 2.90 19.43 -28.28
CA VAL A 189 3.93 20.48 -28.24
C VAL A 189 3.25 21.84 -28.13
N CYS A 190 3.42 22.50 -27.00
CA CYS A 190 2.83 23.80 -26.69
C CYS A 190 3.87 24.73 -26.04
N TYR A 191 3.41 25.75 -25.31
CA TYR A 191 4.26 26.67 -24.55
C TYR A 191 3.63 27.03 -23.20
N ARG A 192 4.44 27.52 -22.26
CA ARG A 192 3.97 28.04 -20.97
C ARG A 192 3.90 29.56 -21.04
N ARG A 193 2.69 30.14 -20.97
CA ARG A 193 2.47 31.59 -21.14
C ARG A 193 3.19 32.44 -20.08
N TYR A 194 3.20 31.97 -18.83
CA TYR A 194 3.80 32.66 -17.67
C TYR A 194 4.99 31.84 -17.12
N GLY A 195 5.54 32.25 -15.97
CA GLY A 195 6.53 31.49 -15.20
C GLY A 195 6.04 30.11 -14.74
N HIS A 196 6.84 29.38 -13.95
CA HIS A 196 6.41 28.06 -13.47
C HIS A 196 5.16 28.14 -12.59
N ASN A 197 5.08 29.21 -11.81
CA ASN A 197 3.84 29.74 -11.24
C ASN A 197 3.65 31.18 -11.75
N GLU A 198 2.45 31.75 -11.54
CA GLU A 198 2.09 33.05 -12.11
C GLU A 198 2.88 34.24 -11.51
N GLY A 199 3.54 34.05 -10.36
CA GLY A 199 4.38 35.07 -9.72
C GLY A 199 5.87 34.93 -10.03
N ASP A 200 6.27 33.91 -10.79
CA ASP A 200 7.66 33.62 -11.14
C ASP A 200 8.07 34.37 -12.43
N GLU A 201 9.31 34.86 -12.48
CA GLU A 201 9.87 35.61 -13.62
C GLU A 201 10.74 34.70 -14.49
N PRO A 202 10.22 34.15 -15.59
CA PRO A 202 10.92 33.15 -16.37
C PRO A 202 12.05 33.71 -17.24
N SER A 203 12.04 35.02 -17.54
CA SER A 203 13.08 35.64 -18.38
C SER A 203 14.47 35.61 -17.73
N PHE A 204 14.57 35.40 -16.42
CA PHE A 204 15.84 35.22 -15.72
C PHE A 204 16.65 34.02 -16.22
N THR A 205 15.98 33.00 -16.75
CA THR A 205 16.65 31.76 -17.21
C THR A 205 16.30 31.39 -18.66
N GLN A 206 15.14 31.82 -19.18
CA GLN A 206 14.69 31.55 -20.56
C GLN A 206 14.33 32.83 -21.36
N PRO A 207 15.23 33.83 -21.45
CA PRO A 207 14.89 35.13 -22.04
C PRO A 207 14.48 35.05 -23.51
N LEU A 208 15.16 34.23 -24.32
CA LEU A 208 14.86 34.12 -25.76
C LEU A 208 13.51 33.42 -26.02
N MET A 209 13.23 32.34 -25.28
CA MET A 209 11.94 31.64 -25.36
C MET A 209 10.79 32.57 -25.00
N TYR A 210 10.92 33.32 -23.90
CA TYR A 210 9.87 34.23 -23.46
C TYR A 210 9.76 35.49 -24.31
N LYS A 211 10.82 35.93 -25.00
CA LYS A 211 10.75 36.96 -26.04
C LYS A 211 9.82 36.53 -27.18
N VAL A 212 9.88 35.27 -27.60
CA VAL A 212 8.97 34.70 -28.62
C VAL A 212 7.56 34.52 -28.07
N ILE A 213 7.41 33.94 -26.88
CA ILE A 213 6.09 33.71 -26.26
C ILE A 213 5.34 35.02 -26.05
N LYS A 214 6.04 36.12 -25.71
CA LYS A 214 5.42 37.44 -25.51
C LYS A 214 4.74 37.97 -26.77
N THR A 215 5.24 37.64 -27.96
CA THR A 215 4.64 38.02 -29.25
C THR A 215 3.73 36.94 -29.84
N GLN A 216 3.71 35.73 -29.28
CA GLN A 216 2.89 34.62 -29.78
C GLN A 216 1.39 34.85 -29.45
N PRO A 217 0.51 34.92 -30.47
CA PRO A 217 -0.94 34.95 -30.25
C PRO A 217 -1.41 33.74 -29.45
N THR A 218 -2.50 33.88 -28.69
CA THR A 218 -3.06 32.73 -27.96
C THR A 218 -3.67 31.74 -28.94
N THR A 219 -3.68 30.45 -28.59
CA THR A 219 -4.33 29.40 -29.39
C THR A 219 -5.78 29.73 -29.73
N LEU A 220 -6.53 30.32 -28.78
CA LEU A 220 -7.89 30.82 -29.00
C LEU A 220 -7.95 31.90 -30.10
N SER A 221 -6.97 32.80 -30.14
CA SER A 221 -6.89 33.83 -31.17
C SER A 221 -6.52 33.24 -32.53
N ILE A 222 -5.59 32.28 -32.57
CA ILE A 222 -5.16 31.61 -33.81
C ILE A 222 -6.36 30.90 -34.43
N TYR A 223 -7.00 30.02 -33.66
CA TYR A 223 -8.09 29.19 -34.16
C TYR A 223 -9.37 30.01 -34.42
N GLY A 224 -9.68 30.99 -33.57
CA GLY A 224 -10.81 31.90 -33.82
C GLY A 224 -10.66 32.69 -35.12
N ASN A 225 -9.44 33.17 -35.41
CA ASN A 225 -9.16 33.87 -36.68
C ASN A 225 -9.23 32.93 -37.89
N GLN A 226 -8.84 31.66 -37.74
CA GLN A 226 -8.99 30.66 -38.78
C GLN A 226 -10.46 30.44 -39.12
N LEU A 227 -11.29 30.11 -38.12
CA LEU A 227 -12.73 29.91 -38.30
C LEU A 227 -13.43 31.14 -38.90
N HIS A 228 -12.98 32.34 -38.54
CA HIS A 228 -13.48 33.57 -39.13
C HIS A 228 -13.12 33.70 -40.61
N LYS A 229 -11.86 33.42 -40.98
CA LYS A 229 -11.44 33.42 -42.39
C LYS A 229 -12.17 32.38 -43.23
N GLU A 230 -12.53 31.26 -42.63
CA GLU A 230 -13.32 30.19 -43.26
C GLU A 230 -14.83 30.51 -43.32
N GLY A 231 -15.26 31.63 -42.73
CA GLY A 231 -16.66 32.06 -42.72
C GLY A 231 -17.57 31.27 -41.77
N LEU A 232 -17.00 30.46 -40.88
CA LEU A 232 -17.75 29.63 -39.92
C LEU A 232 -18.21 30.42 -38.69
N ILE A 233 -17.54 31.52 -38.36
CA ILE A 233 -17.90 32.39 -37.23
C ILE A 233 -17.57 33.86 -37.53
N LEU A 234 -18.39 34.78 -37.01
CA LEU A 234 -18.12 36.22 -37.06
C LEU A 234 -17.15 36.63 -35.94
N ASN A 235 -16.30 37.63 -36.18
CA ASN A 235 -15.39 38.13 -35.14
C ASN A 235 -16.15 38.74 -33.96
N GLU A 236 -17.29 39.38 -34.22
CA GLU A 236 -18.18 39.97 -33.24
C GLU A 236 -18.71 38.88 -32.28
N GLN A 237 -19.09 37.72 -32.83
CA GLN A 237 -19.56 36.57 -32.05
C GLN A 237 -18.49 36.07 -31.07
N ILE A 238 -17.23 35.95 -31.52
CA ILE A 238 -16.11 35.54 -30.67
C ILE A 238 -15.92 36.51 -29.49
N GLN A 239 -16.02 37.82 -29.73
CA GLN A 239 -15.86 38.83 -28.67
C GLN A 239 -17.05 38.82 -27.70
N GLU A 240 -18.27 38.63 -28.23
CA GLU A 240 -19.47 38.50 -27.41
C GLU A 240 -19.40 37.28 -26.49
N ASP A 241 -18.96 36.12 -26.99
CA ASP A 241 -18.84 34.91 -26.19
C ASP A 241 -17.77 35.04 -25.09
N LYS A 242 -16.64 35.71 -25.37
CA LYS A 242 -15.65 36.05 -24.35
C LYS A 242 -16.24 36.93 -23.26
N LYS A 243 -17.03 37.95 -23.64
CA LYS A 243 -17.69 38.85 -22.69
C LYS A 243 -18.70 38.08 -21.83
N LYS A 244 -19.59 37.29 -22.45
CA LYS A 244 -20.57 36.44 -21.76
C LYS A 244 -19.89 35.51 -20.74
N PHE A 245 -18.79 34.87 -21.15
CA PHE A 245 -18.06 33.97 -20.25
C PHE A 245 -17.41 34.72 -19.09
N LYS A 246 -16.83 35.90 -19.33
CA LYS A 246 -16.27 36.76 -18.28
C LYS A 246 -17.34 37.20 -17.27
N ASP A 247 -18.49 37.65 -17.76
CA ASP A 247 -19.62 38.07 -16.91
C ASP A 247 -20.15 36.89 -16.07
N PHE A 248 -20.17 35.68 -16.64
CA PHE A 248 -20.47 34.45 -15.91
C PHE A 248 -19.44 34.15 -14.80
N LEU A 249 -18.13 34.26 -15.08
CA LEU A 249 -17.10 34.05 -14.07
C LEU A 249 -17.20 35.08 -12.93
N GLU A 250 -17.50 36.34 -13.24
CA GLU A 250 -17.71 37.41 -12.24
C GLU A 250 -18.89 37.09 -11.31
N LYS A 251 -19.99 36.58 -11.88
CA LYS A 251 -21.15 36.11 -11.11
C LYS A 251 -20.79 34.95 -10.20
N GLU A 252 -20.09 33.94 -10.72
CA GLU A 252 -19.64 32.77 -9.94
C GLU A 252 -18.63 33.17 -8.84
N TYR A 253 -17.78 34.15 -9.10
CA TYR A 253 -16.84 34.71 -8.13
C TYR A 253 -17.58 35.35 -6.96
N LYS A 254 -18.54 36.24 -7.20
CA LYS A 254 -19.38 36.83 -6.14
C LYS A 254 -20.15 35.77 -5.35
N ALA A 255 -20.69 34.76 -6.04
CA ALA A 255 -21.39 33.65 -5.38
C ALA A 255 -20.46 32.81 -4.48
N SER A 256 -19.16 32.77 -4.77
CA SER A 256 -18.19 31.95 -4.04
C SER A 256 -17.79 32.49 -2.68
N GLU A 257 -17.91 33.80 -2.44
CA GLU A 257 -17.56 34.45 -1.16
C GLU A 257 -18.35 33.86 0.03
N ASN A 258 -19.61 33.50 -0.22
CA ASN A 258 -20.51 32.90 0.78
C ASN A 258 -20.69 31.39 0.61
N TYR A 259 -19.98 30.76 -0.33
CA TYR A 259 -20.17 29.36 -0.65
C TYR A 259 -19.45 28.44 0.36
N LYS A 260 -20.22 27.61 1.06
CA LYS A 260 -19.68 26.53 1.88
C LYS A 260 -19.66 25.24 1.07
N SER A 261 -18.46 24.86 0.64
CA SER A 261 -18.24 23.55 0.00
C SER A 261 -18.40 22.42 1.02
N GLU A 262 -19.38 21.56 0.79
CA GLU A 262 -19.49 20.27 1.47
C GLU A 262 -18.54 19.26 0.82
N LEU A 263 -17.79 18.53 1.65
CA LEU A 263 -16.98 17.42 1.18
C LEU A 263 -17.74 16.11 1.42
N LYS A 264 -18.09 15.40 0.34
CA LYS A 264 -18.70 14.07 0.41
C LYS A 264 -17.62 13.00 0.23
N TRP A 265 -17.04 12.54 1.34
CA TRP A 265 -15.87 11.63 1.31
C TRP A 265 -16.23 10.13 1.30
N PHE A 266 -17.51 9.75 1.42
CA PHE A 266 -17.96 8.35 1.54
C PHE A 266 -19.24 8.05 0.75
N ASP A 267 -19.25 8.32 -0.55
CA ASP A 267 -20.35 7.93 -1.45
C ASP A 267 -20.04 6.60 -2.18
N GLY A 268 -21.06 5.98 -2.78
CA GLY A 268 -20.91 4.75 -3.58
C GLY A 268 -20.50 3.52 -2.77
N VAL A 269 -19.52 2.75 -3.27
CA VAL A 269 -19.03 1.50 -2.64
C VAL A 269 -18.48 1.70 -1.22
N TRP A 270 -18.16 2.94 -0.86
CA TRP A 270 -17.62 3.29 0.46
C TRP A 270 -18.68 3.71 1.49
N SER A 271 -19.94 3.83 1.10
CA SER A 271 -21.05 4.35 1.94
C SER A 271 -21.27 3.58 3.26
N ARG A 272 -20.92 2.30 3.31
CA ARG A 272 -21.00 1.47 4.53
C ARG A 272 -19.80 1.61 5.47
N PHE A 273 -18.70 2.22 5.03
CA PHE A 273 -17.48 2.36 5.82
C PHE A 273 -17.49 3.71 6.53
N LYS A 274 -17.61 3.69 7.86
CA LYS A 274 -17.68 4.91 8.68
C LYS A 274 -16.45 4.97 9.59
N PRO A 275 -15.29 5.47 9.11
CA PRO A 275 -14.11 5.59 9.95
C PRO A 275 -14.44 6.47 11.18
N GLY A 276 -13.91 6.09 12.32
CA GLY A 276 -14.05 6.84 13.55
C GLY A 276 -13.02 6.36 14.56
N LEU A 277 -12.36 7.31 15.22
CA LEU A 277 -11.34 7.03 16.22
C LEU A 277 -11.89 6.11 17.31
N GLY A 278 -11.09 5.13 17.73
CA GLY A 278 -11.47 4.21 18.80
C GLY A 278 -12.54 3.17 18.43
N LYS A 279 -12.97 3.09 17.16
CA LYS A 279 -13.83 2.00 16.67
C LYS A 279 -13.07 0.69 16.47
N ASP A 280 -11.75 0.66 16.61
CA ASP A 280 -10.96 -0.59 16.54
C ASP A 280 -11.24 -1.50 17.75
N LYS A 281 -12.28 -2.33 17.59
CA LYS A 281 -12.66 -3.40 18.51
C LYS A 281 -12.00 -4.70 18.08
N ARG A 282 -11.89 -5.64 19.03
CA ARG A 282 -11.29 -6.96 18.81
C ARG A 282 -11.96 -7.73 17.65
N GLY A 283 -13.27 -7.53 17.46
CA GLY A 283 -14.06 -8.13 16.39
C GLY A 283 -14.15 -9.66 16.46
N VAL A 284 -14.90 -10.27 15.54
CA VAL A 284 -14.92 -11.72 15.33
C VAL A 284 -14.17 -12.00 14.04
N SER A 285 -13.03 -12.69 14.15
CA SER A 285 -12.18 -13.09 13.02
C SER A 285 -12.05 -14.61 12.89
N GLY A 286 -12.50 -15.39 13.87
CA GLY A 286 -12.49 -16.84 13.79
C GLY A 286 -13.57 -17.44 12.90
N VAL A 287 -13.39 -18.71 12.53
CA VAL A 287 -14.27 -19.46 11.61
C VAL A 287 -14.80 -20.72 12.29
N GLU A 288 -15.90 -21.29 11.78
CA GLU A 288 -16.38 -22.59 12.27
C GLU A 288 -15.34 -23.69 12.07
N ARG A 289 -15.17 -24.57 13.06
CA ARG A 289 -14.15 -25.64 13.04
C ARG A 289 -14.31 -26.56 11.82
N SER A 290 -15.55 -26.96 11.49
CA SER A 290 -15.82 -27.84 10.35
C SER A 290 -15.39 -27.20 9.03
N LYS A 291 -15.68 -25.90 8.83
CA LYS A 291 -15.26 -25.15 7.64
C LYS A 291 -13.74 -25.03 7.53
N LEU A 292 -13.05 -24.78 8.65
CA LEU A 292 -11.57 -24.72 8.66
C LEU A 292 -10.95 -26.04 8.19
N ILE A 293 -11.48 -27.17 8.65
CA ILE A 293 -11.02 -28.50 8.26
C ILE A 293 -11.33 -28.77 6.78
N ASP A 294 -12.57 -28.52 6.33
CA ASP A 294 -12.97 -28.74 4.93
C ASP A 294 -12.12 -27.92 3.95
N ILE A 295 -12.01 -26.60 4.18
CA ILE A 295 -11.20 -25.70 3.36
C ILE A 295 -9.73 -26.12 3.41
N GLY A 296 -9.21 -26.42 4.61
CA GLY A 296 -7.84 -26.86 4.81
C GLY A 296 -7.47 -28.11 4.01
N LYS A 297 -8.36 -29.10 3.96
CA LYS A 297 -8.17 -30.31 3.13
C LYS A 297 -8.18 -29.97 1.65
N LYS A 298 -9.15 -29.18 1.18
CA LYS A 298 -9.28 -28.80 -0.24
C LYS A 298 -8.08 -28.03 -0.77
N ILE A 299 -7.61 -27.02 -0.04
CA ILE A 299 -6.44 -26.21 -0.46
C ILE A 299 -5.12 -26.99 -0.36
N SER A 300 -5.12 -28.11 0.37
CA SER A 300 -3.96 -29.01 0.51
C SER A 300 -4.00 -30.21 -0.44
N LYS A 301 -5.10 -30.42 -1.17
CA LYS A 301 -5.24 -31.52 -2.13
C LYS A 301 -4.86 -31.05 -3.53
N ILE A 302 -4.01 -31.83 -4.18
CA ILE A 302 -3.66 -31.67 -5.60
C ILE A 302 -4.40 -32.76 -6.40
N PRO A 303 -4.94 -32.47 -7.59
CA PRO A 303 -5.54 -33.49 -8.45
C PRO A 303 -4.56 -34.60 -8.81
N ASP A 304 -5.03 -35.86 -8.82
CA ASP A 304 -4.18 -37.05 -9.02
C ASP A 304 -3.53 -37.09 -10.41
N ASP A 305 -4.16 -36.46 -11.40
CA ASP A 305 -3.69 -36.30 -12.77
C ASP A 305 -2.70 -35.13 -12.95
N PHE A 306 -2.55 -34.27 -11.95
CA PHE A 306 -1.68 -33.10 -12.03
C PHE A 306 -0.25 -33.43 -11.56
N LYS A 307 0.68 -33.57 -12.53
CA LYS A 307 2.07 -33.99 -12.28
C LYS A 307 2.92 -32.89 -11.65
N ILE A 308 2.96 -32.87 -10.31
CA ILE A 308 3.76 -31.89 -9.55
C ILE A 308 5.15 -32.42 -9.22
N HIS A 309 6.06 -31.52 -8.89
CA HIS A 309 7.40 -31.88 -8.41
C HIS A 309 7.30 -32.75 -7.14
N LYS A 310 8.09 -33.84 -7.06
CA LYS A 310 8.04 -34.84 -5.98
C LYS A 310 8.14 -34.23 -4.57
N THR A 311 9.01 -33.23 -4.38
CA THR A 311 9.14 -32.51 -3.10
C THR A 311 7.88 -31.75 -2.72
N LEU A 312 7.18 -31.16 -3.71
CA LEU A 312 5.92 -30.45 -3.45
C LEU A 312 4.81 -31.42 -3.07
N SER A 313 4.73 -32.61 -3.71
CA SER A 313 3.77 -33.65 -3.32
C SER A 313 3.87 -33.94 -1.83
N LYS A 314 5.10 -34.21 -1.34
CA LYS A 314 5.33 -34.44 0.09
C LYS A 314 4.88 -33.28 0.97
N ILE A 315 5.09 -32.03 0.53
CA ILE A 315 4.65 -30.83 1.28
C ILE A 315 3.13 -30.76 1.36
N PHE A 316 2.42 -31.00 0.25
CA PHE A 316 0.96 -31.00 0.20
C PHE A 316 0.36 -32.17 1.00
N ASP A 317 0.93 -33.36 0.91
CA ASP A 317 0.54 -34.53 1.72
C ASP A 317 0.69 -34.25 3.22
N LEU A 318 1.80 -33.62 3.62
CA LEU A 318 2.01 -33.20 5.01
C LEU A 318 1.03 -32.12 5.44
N ARG A 319 0.64 -31.19 4.56
CA ARG A 319 -0.40 -30.20 4.85
C ARG A 319 -1.76 -30.86 5.03
N LEU A 320 -2.12 -31.81 4.17
CA LEU A 320 -3.38 -32.56 4.25
C LEU A 320 -3.47 -33.33 5.57
N LYS A 321 -2.42 -34.08 5.94
CA LYS A 321 -2.36 -34.83 7.20
C LYS A 321 -2.60 -33.97 8.45
N LYS A 322 -2.18 -32.69 8.46
CA LYS A 322 -2.46 -31.78 9.59
C LYS A 322 -3.97 -31.63 9.84
N PHE A 323 -4.78 -31.66 8.79
CA PHE A 323 -6.24 -31.53 8.91
C PHE A 323 -6.93 -32.86 9.20
N ASP A 324 -6.34 -33.99 8.79
CA ASP A 324 -6.84 -35.32 9.14
C ASP A 324 -6.58 -35.63 10.63
N ASP A 325 -5.36 -35.35 11.10
CA ASP A 325 -4.90 -35.76 12.44
C ASP A 325 -5.08 -34.67 13.52
N ASN A 326 -5.67 -33.52 13.17
CA ASN A 326 -5.65 -32.29 14.00
C ASN A 326 -4.23 -31.87 14.43
N GLY A 327 -3.26 -32.02 13.52
CA GLY A 327 -1.86 -31.68 13.72
C GLY A 327 -1.58 -30.17 13.79
N PRO A 328 -0.32 -29.79 14.08
CA PRO A 328 0.09 -28.40 14.19
C PRO A 328 0.09 -27.68 12.84
N ILE A 329 -0.42 -26.45 12.83
CA ILE A 329 -0.54 -25.54 11.69
C ILE A 329 0.61 -24.53 11.73
N ASP A 330 1.38 -24.50 10.64
CA ASP A 330 2.48 -23.55 10.41
C ASP A 330 1.98 -22.26 9.73
N TRP A 331 2.88 -21.29 9.58
CA TRP A 331 2.58 -19.96 9.04
C TRP A 331 1.93 -19.99 7.66
N SER A 332 2.48 -20.78 6.73
CA SER A 332 1.98 -20.85 5.34
C SER A 332 0.60 -21.49 5.25
N THR A 333 0.32 -22.48 6.09
CA THR A 333 -1.00 -23.13 6.16
C THR A 333 -2.03 -22.18 6.78
N ALA A 334 -1.67 -21.42 7.82
CA ALA A 334 -2.54 -20.39 8.40
C ALA A 334 -2.86 -19.26 7.41
N GLU A 335 -1.89 -18.82 6.62
CA GLU A 335 -2.09 -17.85 5.53
C GLU A 335 -3.11 -18.37 4.51
N ALA A 336 -2.92 -19.60 4.03
CA ALA A 336 -3.81 -20.22 3.06
C ALA A 336 -5.23 -20.42 3.62
N LEU A 337 -5.36 -20.77 4.90
CA LEU A 337 -6.66 -20.81 5.59
C LEU A 337 -7.33 -19.43 5.66
N ALA A 338 -6.57 -18.37 5.94
CA ALA A 338 -7.10 -17.01 5.99
C ALA A 338 -7.66 -16.61 4.63
N PHE A 339 -6.91 -16.87 3.56
CA PHE A 339 -7.38 -16.61 2.19
C PHE A 339 -8.58 -17.47 1.84
N GLY A 340 -8.51 -18.79 2.01
CA GLY A 340 -9.57 -19.72 1.66
C GLY A 340 -10.89 -19.42 2.37
N THR A 341 -10.83 -19.08 3.66
CA THR A 341 -12.03 -18.72 4.43
C THR A 341 -12.63 -17.39 4.00
N LEU A 342 -11.83 -16.39 3.62
CA LEU A 342 -12.34 -15.13 3.07
C LEU A 342 -13.00 -15.33 1.71
N LEU A 343 -12.42 -16.17 0.85
CA LEU A 343 -12.97 -16.50 -0.47
C LEU A 343 -14.36 -17.15 -0.36
N GLU A 344 -14.54 -18.08 0.58
CA GLU A 344 -15.82 -18.71 0.89
C GLU A 344 -16.83 -17.77 1.57
N GLU A 345 -16.35 -16.72 2.25
CA GLU A 345 -17.19 -15.70 2.90
C GLU A 345 -17.64 -14.58 1.96
N GLY A 346 -17.24 -14.63 0.69
CA GLY A 346 -17.65 -13.65 -0.32
C GLY A 346 -16.66 -12.51 -0.56
N PHE A 347 -15.43 -12.61 -0.04
CA PHE A 347 -14.36 -11.63 -0.27
C PHE A 347 -13.33 -12.13 -1.27
N SER A 348 -12.88 -11.27 -2.19
CA SER A 348 -11.77 -11.63 -3.08
C SER A 348 -10.43 -11.43 -2.37
N VAL A 349 -9.38 -12.08 -2.86
CA VAL A 349 -8.02 -11.91 -2.34
C VAL A 349 -7.07 -11.66 -3.51
N ARG A 350 -6.29 -10.58 -3.43
CA ARG A 350 -5.27 -10.21 -4.42
C ARG A 350 -3.92 -10.10 -3.72
N LEU A 351 -2.96 -10.95 -4.09
CA LEU A 351 -1.60 -10.92 -3.56
C LEU A 351 -0.62 -10.67 -4.72
N SER A 352 0.08 -9.55 -4.65
CA SER A 352 1.07 -9.12 -5.64
C SER A 352 2.43 -8.92 -5.00
N GLY A 353 3.49 -9.35 -5.67
CA GLY A 353 4.86 -9.16 -5.22
C GLY A 353 5.81 -10.10 -5.96
N GLN A 354 7.10 -9.85 -5.86
CA GLN A 354 8.12 -10.65 -6.54
C GLN A 354 8.11 -12.09 -5.99
N ASP A 355 7.93 -13.07 -6.88
CA ASP A 355 7.86 -14.50 -6.55
C ASP A 355 6.78 -14.91 -5.53
N SER A 356 5.77 -14.07 -5.29
CA SER A 356 4.72 -14.30 -4.29
C SER A 356 4.00 -15.65 -4.46
N GLY A 357 3.86 -16.16 -5.69
CA GLY A 357 3.18 -17.43 -5.98
C GLY A 357 3.85 -18.65 -5.34
N ARG A 358 5.18 -18.72 -5.41
CA ARG A 358 5.98 -19.72 -4.68
C ARG A 358 6.22 -19.28 -3.23
N GLY A 359 6.40 -17.98 -3.04
CA GLY A 359 7.00 -17.35 -1.88
C GLY A 359 8.53 -17.34 -1.99
N THR A 360 9.16 -16.21 -1.63
CA THR A 360 10.62 -16.02 -1.60
C THR A 360 11.32 -17.18 -0.90
N PHE A 361 10.82 -17.56 0.27
CA PHE A 361 11.39 -18.60 1.12
C PHE A 361 10.91 -20.02 0.75
N SER A 362 10.25 -20.19 -0.40
CA SER A 362 9.65 -21.46 -0.84
C SER A 362 8.74 -22.07 0.23
N GLN A 363 7.87 -21.23 0.79
CA GLN A 363 6.97 -21.57 1.89
C GLN A 363 5.51 -21.65 1.44
N ARG A 364 5.09 -20.85 0.45
CA ARG A 364 3.67 -20.62 0.16
C ARG A 364 3.12 -21.67 -0.79
N HIS A 365 3.70 -21.77 -1.98
CA HIS A 365 3.22 -22.64 -3.07
C HIS A 365 1.73 -22.46 -3.38
N ALA A 366 1.28 -21.20 -3.40
CA ALA A 366 -0.08 -20.84 -3.82
C ALA A 366 -0.31 -21.13 -5.31
N VAL A 367 0.78 -21.19 -6.08
CA VAL A 367 0.80 -21.62 -7.48
C VAL A 367 1.66 -22.88 -7.58
N VAL A 368 1.11 -23.91 -8.20
CA VAL A 368 1.83 -25.14 -8.55
C VAL A 368 1.88 -25.28 -10.06
N ARG A 369 3.00 -25.82 -10.58
CA ARG A 369 3.21 -26.03 -12.02
C ARG A 369 3.35 -27.52 -12.32
N ASN A 370 2.61 -27.97 -13.32
CA ASN A 370 2.77 -29.30 -13.88
C ASN A 370 4.18 -29.41 -14.51
N GLN A 371 4.89 -30.48 -14.19
CA GLN A 371 6.27 -30.71 -14.61
C GLN A 371 6.41 -31.15 -16.07
N GLU A 372 5.33 -31.61 -16.70
CA GLU A 372 5.33 -32.12 -18.08
C GLU A 372 4.89 -31.06 -19.09
N ASN A 373 3.91 -30.21 -18.74
CA ASN A 373 3.30 -29.26 -19.68
C ASN A 373 3.25 -27.80 -19.19
N HIS A 374 3.86 -27.50 -18.03
CA HIS A 374 3.88 -26.17 -17.41
C HIS A 374 2.53 -25.55 -17.05
N GLN A 375 1.44 -26.32 -17.13
CA GLN A 375 0.11 -25.84 -16.72
C GLN A 375 0.15 -25.36 -15.27
N ARG A 376 -0.55 -24.25 -15.03
CA ARG A 376 -0.65 -23.60 -13.73
C ARG A 376 -1.88 -24.11 -12.97
N TYR A 377 -1.71 -24.55 -11.73
CA TYR A 377 -2.79 -24.89 -10.81
C TYR A 377 -2.73 -24.02 -9.55
N VAL A 378 -3.88 -23.54 -9.08
CA VAL A 378 -4.00 -22.68 -7.90
C VAL A 378 -5.05 -23.32 -6.97
N PRO A 379 -4.64 -24.04 -5.91
CA PRO A 379 -5.57 -24.75 -5.03
C PRO A 379 -6.64 -23.85 -4.41
N LEU A 380 -6.27 -22.61 -4.07
CA LEU A 380 -7.18 -21.60 -3.51
C LEU A 380 -8.32 -21.18 -4.44
N ASN A 381 -8.24 -21.47 -5.74
CA ASN A 381 -9.33 -21.24 -6.71
C ASN A 381 -10.25 -22.46 -6.90
N ASN A 382 -10.09 -23.52 -6.10
CA ASN A 382 -10.78 -24.81 -6.26
C ASN A 382 -11.36 -25.35 -4.93
N ILE A 383 -11.88 -24.46 -4.07
CA ILE A 383 -12.51 -24.78 -2.77
C ILE A 383 -14.01 -25.09 -2.93
N SER A 384 -14.74 -24.26 -3.68
CA SER A 384 -16.15 -24.46 -3.99
C SER A 384 -16.54 -23.75 -5.30
N SER A 385 -17.76 -23.98 -5.78
CA SER A 385 -18.32 -23.22 -6.91
C SER A 385 -18.73 -21.79 -6.56
N ASN A 386 -18.92 -21.50 -5.27
CA ASN A 386 -19.47 -20.23 -4.78
C ASN A 386 -18.40 -19.27 -4.26
N GLN A 387 -17.15 -19.71 -4.20
CA GLN A 387 -16.05 -18.89 -3.74
C GLN A 387 -15.82 -17.64 -4.61
N LYS A 388 -15.22 -16.61 -4.02
CA LYS A 388 -14.63 -15.50 -4.79
C LYS A 388 -13.27 -15.87 -5.38
N LYS A 389 -12.69 -14.90 -6.09
CA LYS A 389 -11.46 -15.05 -6.86
C LYS A 389 -10.24 -14.78 -6.00
N PHE A 390 -9.27 -15.70 -6.08
CA PHE A 390 -7.90 -15.47 -5.62
C PHE A 390 -7.00 -15.13 -6.81
N GLU A 391 -6.45 -13.92 -6.82
CA GLU A 391 -5.50 -13.44 -7.81
C GLU A 391 -4.10 -13.35 -7.17
N ILE A 392 -3.25 -14.30 -7.53
CA ILE A 392 -1.84 -14.34 -7.11
C ILE A 392 -0.94 -13.97 -8.28
N ILE A 393 -0.08 -12.98 -8.06
CA ILE A 393 0.69 -12.29 -9.09
C ILE A 393 2.14 -12.28 -8.68
N ASP A 394 2.98 -12.91 -9.50
CA ASP A 394 4.42 -12.68 -9.47
C ASP A 394 4.65 -11.37 -10.22
N SER A 395 4.92 -10.28 -9.48
CA SER A 395 5.10 -8.95 -10.07
C SER A 395 6.41 -8.85 -10.87
N LEU A 396 6.53 -7.84 -11.72
CA LEU A 396 7.86 -7.45 -12.20
C LEU A 396 8.73 -6.95 -11.04
N LEU A 397 10.03 -6.82 -11.31
CA LEU A 397 11.02 -6.32 -10.36
C LEU A 397 10.92 -4.79 -10.20
N SER A 398 9.84 -4.32 -9.59
CA SER A 398 9.55 -2.92 -9.27
C SER A 398 8.80 -2.86 -7.94
N GLU A 399 9.25 -1.99 -7.04
CA GLU A 399 8.55 -1.71 -5.79
C GLU A 399 7.64 -0.49 -5.92
N LEU A 400 8.15 0.60 -6.52
CA LEU A 400 7.45 1.90 -6.55
C LEU A 400 6.14 1.81 -7.33
N ALA A 401 6.19 1.38 -8.59
CA ALA A 401 5.00 1.31 -9.42
C ALA A 401 4.05 0.17 -8.99
N VAL A 402 4.57 -0.99 -8.57
CA VAL A 402 3.74 -2.10 -8.10
C VAL A 402 3.01 -1.72 -6.80
N LEU A 403 3.69 -1.15 -5.80
CA LEU A 403 3.02 -0.74 -4.56
C LEU A 403 1.99 0.36 -4.81
N GLY A 404 2.30 1.33 -5.69
CA GLY A 404 1.34 2.35 -6.12
C GLY A 404 0.10 1.74 -6.77
N PHE A 405 0.29 0.72 -7.61
CA PHE A 405 -0.80 -0.01 -8.25
C PHE A 405 -1.68 -0.73 -7.23
N GLU A 406 -1.10 -1.48 -6.30
CA GLU A 406 -1.86 -2.19 -5.28
C GLU A 406 -2.59 -1.23 -4.33
N PHE A 407 -1.97 -0.08 -4.00
CA PHE A 407 -2.65 0.99 -3.27
C PHE A 407 -3.87 1.49 -4.05
N GLY A 408 -3.71 1.82 -5.33
CA GLY A 408 -4.81 2.25 -6.21
C GLY A 408 -5.95 1.22 -6.29
N TYR A 409 -5.62 -0.07 -6.41
CA TYR A 409 -6.61 -1.15 -6.39
C TYR A 409 -7.41 -1.13 -5.09
N SER A 410 -6.72 -1.02 -3.95
CA SER A 410 -7.34 -1.01 -2.61
C SER A 410 -8.25 0.20 -2.35
N LEU A 411 -8.07 1.31 -3.07
CA LEU A 411 -8.95 2.49 -3.00
C LEU A 411 -10.29 2.27 -3.69
N SER A 412 -10.33 1.43 -4.73
CA SER A 412 -11.54 1.24 -5.53
C SER A 412 -12.30 -0.03 -5.15
N GLU A 413 -11.64 -1.02 -4.55
CA GLU A 413 -12.25 -2.32 -4.24
C GLU A 413 -12.14 -2.68 -2.74
N PRO A 414 -13.07 -2.18 -1.88
CA PRO A 414 -13.01 -2.38 -0.44
C PRO A 414 -13.35 -3.81 0.04
N ASP A 415 -13.91 -4.66 -0.83
CA ASP A 415 -14.24 -6.07 -0.52
C ASP A 415 -13.18 -7.07 -1.03
N THR A 416 -12.02 -6.57 -1.44
CA THR A 416 -10.85 -7.40 -1.73
C THR A 416 -9.79 -7.22 -0.66
N LEU A 417 -9.26 -8.33 -0.14
CA LEU A 417 -8.02 -8.30 0.63
C LEU A 417 -6.88 -8.09 -0.36
N VAL A 418 -6.40 -6.84 -0.47
CA VAL A 418 -5.27 -6.48 -1.33
C VAL A 418 -3.99 -6.53 -0.51
N LEU A 419 -3.04 -7.36 -0.95
CA LEU A 419 -1.75 -7.54 -0.32
C LEU A 419 -0.62 -7.25 -1.31
N TRP A 420 0.37 -6.50 -0.84
CA TRP A 420 1.67 -6.37 -1.48
C TRP A 420 2.75 -7.03 -0.62
N GLU A 421 3.56 -7.90 -1.22
CA GLU A 421 4.69 -8.58 -0.56
C GLU A 421 6.02 -8.11 -1.14
N ALA A 422 6.87 -7.55 -0.27
CA ALA A 422 8.27 -7.30 -0.60
C ALA A 422 9.05 -8.62 -0.55
N GLN A 423 10.04 -8.81 -1.43
CA GLN A 423 10.86 -10.03 -1.42
C GLN A 423 11.61 -10.17 -0.08
N PHE A 424 12.20 -9.07 0.38
CA PHE A 424 12.61 -8.80 1.75
C PHE A 424 12.06 -7.43 2.15
N GLY A 425 11.72 -7.23 3.42
CA GLY A 425 11.13 -5.97 3.87
C GLY A 425 12.05 -4.77 3.67
N ASP A 426 13.36 -4.99 3.63
CA ASP A 426 14.41 -4.01 3.39
C ASP A 426 14.18 -3.21 2.08
N PHE A 427 13.62 -3.85 1.04
CA PHE A 427 13.42 -3.27 -0.30
C PHE A 427 12.20 -2.35 -0.41
N ALA A 428 11.33 -2.30 0.60
CA ALA A 428 10.16 -1.41 0.58
C ALA A 428 10.53 0.09 0.49
N ASN A 429 11.79 0.45 0.79
CA ASN A 429 12.30 1.80 0.62
C ASN A 429 12.33 2.27 -0.85
N GLY A 430 12.35 1.37 -1.84
CA GLY A 430 12.19 1.73 -3.26
C GLY A 430 10.84 2.40 -3.54
N ALA A 431 9.82 2.10 -2.73
CA ALA A 431 8.48 2.66 -2.84
C ALA A 431 8.17 3.74 -1.80
N GLN A 432 9.19 4.39 -1.22
CA GLN A 432 9.00 5.32 -0.09
C GLN A 432 8.03 6.46 -0.41
N VAL A 433 8.01 6.98 -1.64
CA VAL A 433 7.07 8.04 -2.05
C VAL A 433 5.61 7.57 -1.94
N ILE A 434 5.33 6.31 -2.30
CA ILE A 434 3.97 5.74 -2.15
C ILE A 434 3.63 5.57 -0.66
N ILE A 435 4.60 5.11 0.13
CA ILE A 435 4.41 4.94 1.58
C ILE A 435 4.06 6.29 2.23
N ASP A 436 4.90 7.30 2.03
CA ASP A 436 4.80 8.60 2.71
C ASP A 436 3.57 9.39 2.25
N GLN A 437 3.39 9.48 0.94
CA GLN A 437 2.48 10.46 0.34
C GLN A 437 1.08 9.93 0.06
N PHE A 438 0.90 8.60 0.12
CA PHE A 438 -0.37 7.93 -0.12
C PHE A 438 -0.78 7.03 1.05
N ILE A 439 0.03 6.03 1.41
CA ILE A 439 -0.37 5.01 2.40
C ILE A 439 -0.51 5.61 3.80
N THR A 440 0.46 6.40 4.26
CA THR A 440 0.43 6.95 5.62
C THR A 440 -0.35 8.25 5.76
N SER A 441 -0.62 8.95 4.66
CA SER A 441 -1.19 10.32 4.70
C SER A 441 -2.45 10.51 3.85
N GLY A 442 -2.82 9.55 2.98
CA GLY A 442 -3.93 9.71 2.04
C GLY A 442 -5.30 9.88 2.68
N GLU A 443 -5.54 9.26 3.83
CA GLU A 443 -6.79 9.46 4.58
C GLU A 443 -6.86 10.86 5.21
N ALA A 444 -5.76 11.34 5.80
CA ALA A 444 -5.71 12.66 6.44
C ALA A 444 -5.78 13.81 5.41
N LYS A 445 -5.12 13.63 4.26
CA LYS A 445 -5.09 14.63 3.17
C LYS A 445 -6.35 14.65 2.33
N TRP A 446 -6.87 13.47 2.00
CA TRP A 446 -7.89 13.29 0.95
C TRP A 446 -9.09 12.46 1.39
N GLY A 447 -9.22 12.12 2.67
CA GLY A 447 -10.34 11.30 3.17
C GLY A 447 -10.41 9.91 2.55
N ARG A 448 -9.32 9.42 1.93
CA ARG A 448 -9.28 8.13 1.22
C ARG A 448 -8.89 7.00 2.15
N ALA A 449 -9.82 6.09 2.42
CA ALA A 449 -9.55 4.87 3.15
C ALA A 449 -8.92 3.81 2.24
N SER A 450 -8.03 2.98 2.78
CA SER A 450 -7.37 1.88 2.07
C SER A 450 -7.25 0.65 2.98
N GLY A 451 -7.52 -0.53 2.43
CA GLY A 451 -7.38 -1.81 3.13
C GLY A 451 -6.05 -2.53 2.88
N LEU A 452 -5.10 -1.88 2.20
CA LEU A 452 -3.86 -2.48 1.72
C LEU A 452 -3.06 -3.14 2.86
N VAL A 453 -2.61 -4.37 2.63
CA VAL A 453 -1.70 -5.09 3.53
C VAL A 453 -0.31 -5.10 2.93
N MET A 454 0.69 -4.64 3.66
CA MET A 454 2.10 -4.74 3.29
C MET A 454 2.76 -5.86 4.09
N LEU A 455 3.24 -6.89 3.38
CA LEU A 455 3.97 -8.03 3.94
C LEU A 455 5.47 -7.76 3.78
N LEU A 456 6.17 -7.52 4.88
CA LEU A 456 7.56 -7.08 4.89
C LEU A 456 8.43 -8.10 5.65
N PRO A 457 9.10 -9.04 4.95
CA PRO A 457 9.94 -10.03 5.61
C PRO A 457 11.02 -9.38 6.47
N HIS A 458 11.03 -9.69 7.75
CA HIS A 458 11.84 -9.02 8.77
C HIS A 458 12.45 -10.05 9.72
N GLY A 459 13.70 -9.83 10.12
CA GLY A 459 14.35 -10.62 11.16
C GLY A 459 15.88 -10.63 11.05
N TYR A 460 16.57 -10.48 12.17
CA TYR A 460 18.02 -10.46 12.23
C TYR A 460 18.55 -11.90 12.33
N GLU A 461 19.01 -12.41 11.19
CA GLU A 461 19.38 -13.83 11.01
C GLU A 461 20.79 -14.00 10.41
N GLY A 462 21.61 -12.94 10.45
CA GLY A 462 22.99 -12.98 9.98
C GLY A 462 23.17 -12.89 8.46
N GLN A 463 22.13 -12.50 7.73
CA GLN A 463 22.14 -12.38 6.26
C GLN A 463 22.62 -11.01 5.75
N GLY A 464 23.22 -10.18 6.61
CA GLY A 464 23.71 -8.87 6.24
C GLY A 464 22.64 -7.76 6.24
N PRO A 465 23.03 -6.55 5.83
CA PRO A 465 22.21 -5.36 6.02
C PRO A 465 20.93 -5.33 5.19
N GLU A 466 20.94 -5.78 3.94
CA GLU A 466 19.79 -5.68 3.03
C GLU A 466 18.80 -6.85 3.13
N HIS A 467 18.95 -7.72 4.14
CA HIS A 467 18.12 -8.91 4.34
C HIS A 467 17.72 -9.09 5.81
N SER A 468 17.68 -8.02 6.60
CA SER A 468 17.47 -8.10 8.05
C SER A 468 16.32 -7.23 8.54
N SER A 469 16.14 -6.04 7.97
CA SER A 469 15.29 -5.00 8.54
C SER A 469 14.38 -4.36 7.52
N ALA A 470 13.09 -4.65 7.66
CA ALA A 470 12.00 -3.86 7.10
C ALA A 470 11.89 -2.40 7.61
N ARG A 471 12.85 -1.92 8.41
CA ARG A 471 12.87 -0.58 9.01
C ARG A 471 11.58 -0.22 9.75
N LEU A 472 11.18 -1.13 10.64
CA LEU A 472 10.01 -0.98 11.51
C LEU A 472 9.94 0.41 12.18
N GLU A 473 11.09 0.96 12.58
CA GLU A 473 11.19 2.30 13.17
C GLU A 473 10.61 3.41 12.29
N ARG A 474 10.73 3.30 10.96
CA ARG A 474 10.26 4.32 10.02
C ARG A 474 8.74 4.31 9.93
N PHE A 475 8.13 3.13 9.84
CA PHE A 475 6.67 3.00 9.88
C PHE A 475 6.11 3.53 11.19
N LEU A 476 6.74 3.21 12.32
CA LEU A 476 6.32 3.71 13.64
C LEU A 476 6.49 5.23 13.78
N GLN A 477 7.49 5.83 13.14
CA GLN A 477 7.66 7.28 13.11
C GLN A 477 6.53 7.98 12.34
N MET A 478 6.00 7.34 11.30
CA MET A 478 4.90 7.89 10.49
C MET A 478 3.51 7.64 11.10
N CYS A 479 3.42 6.94 12.23
CA CYS A 479 2.14 6.60 12.87
C CYS A 479 1.55 7.81 13.63
N ALA A 480 0.39 8.30 13.19
CA ALA A 480 -0.37 9.35 13.85
C ALA A 480 -1.86 9.25 13.50
N GLY A 481 -2.77 9.68 14.39
CA GLY A 481 -4.21 9.72 14.09
C GLY A 481 -4.85 8.39 13.67
N GLU A 482 -4.31 7.25 14.10
CA GLU A 482 -4.70 5.90 13.65
C GLU A 482 -4.64 5.74 12.12
N ASN A 483 -3.68 6.40 11.46
CA ASN A 483 -3.51 6.38 9.99
C ASN A 483 -3.20 4.99 9.42
N ILE A 484 -2.31 4.24 10.07
CA ILE A 484 -1.94 2.87 9.69
C ILE A 484 -2.02 1.93 10.90
N GLN A 485 -1.76 0.64 10.65
CA GLN A 485 -1.58 -0.37 11.70
C GLN A 485 -0.22 -1.03 11.51
N VAL A 486 0.51 -1.25 12.59
CA VAL A 486 1.83 -1.89 12.54
C VAL A 486 1.85 -3.09 13.48
N ILE A 487 2.08 -4.27 12.92
CA ILE A 487 2.10 -5.55 13.66
C ILE A 487 3.36 -6.37 13.34
N ASN A 488 3.76 -7.20 14.29
CA ASN A 488 4.88 -8.14 14.17
C ASN A 488 4.50 -9.44 14.86
N CYS A 489 3.76 -10.28 14.13
CA CYS A 489 3.11 -11.46 14.70
C CYS A 489 4.12 -12.56 15.04
N THR A 490 3.81 -13.33 16.10
CA THR A 490 4.66 -14.46 16.52
C THR A 490 3.95 -15.82 16.47
N THR A 491 2.68 -15.86 16.07
CA THR A 491 1.95 -17.13 15.88
C THR A 491 1.18 -17.16 14.56
N PRO A 492 1.08 -18.35 13.92
CA PRO A 492 0.25 -18.53 12.73
C PRO A 492 -1.21 -18.10 12.93
N ALA A 493 -1.81 -18.42 14.08
CA ALA A 493 -3.19 -18.01 14.39
C ALA A 493 -3.35 -16.49 14.46
N ASN A 494 -2.41 -15.77 15.08
CA ASN A 494 -2.53 -14.32 15.17
C ASN A 494 -2.42 -13.66 13.79
N TYR A 495 -1.55 -14.20 12.91
CA TYR A 495 -1.45 -13.77 11.52
C TYR A 495 -2.75 -14.01 10.73
N PHE A 496 -3.35 -15.20 10.85
CA PHE A 496 -4.66 -15.51 10.26
C PHE A 496 -5.74 -14.51 10.67
N HIS A 497 -5.85 -14.23 11.98
CA HIS A 497 -6.85 -13.30 12.49
C HIS A 497 -6.57 -11.86 12.06
N ALA A 498 -5.30 -11.45 11.97
CA ALA A 498 -4.92 -10.12 11.50
C ALA A 498 -5.38 -9.88 10.05
N LEU A 499 -5.16 -10.85 9.16
CA LEU A 499 -5.60 -10.79 7.77
C LEU A 499 -7.12 -10.71 7.66
N ARG A 500 -7.85 -11.59 8.35
CA ARG A 500 -9.32 -11.61 8.31
C ARG A 500 -9.93 -10.35 8.92
N ARG A 501 -9.31 -9.81 9.97
CA ARG A 501 -9.73 -8.55 10.60
C ARG A 501 -9.66 -7.35 9.64
N GLN A 502 -8.84 -7.38 8.57
CA GLN A 502 -8.86 -6.31 7.56
C GLN A 502 -10.20 -6.18 6.84
N LEU A 503 -10.89 -7.29 6.58
CA LEU A 503 -12.16 -7.28 5.85
C LEU A 503 -13.40 -7.30 6.74
N HIS A 504 -13.33 -7.97 7.89
CA HIS A 504 -14.43 -8.06 8.85
C HIS A 504 -14.69 -6.79 9.67
N ARG A 505 -13.82 -5.78 9.56
CA ARG A 505 -14.06 -4.47 10.18
C ARG A 505 -14.90 -3.58 9.25
N GLU A 506 -15.67 -2.69 9.85
CA GLU A 506 -16.50 -1.68 9.17
C GLU A 506 -15.69 -0.45 8.72
N PHE A 507 -14.37 -0.58 8.67
CA PHE A 507 -13.46 0.43 8.15
C PHE A 507 -12.27 -0.26 7.46
N ARG A 508 -11.53 0.51 6.67
CA ARG A 508 -10.30 0.06 6.01
C ARG A 508 -9.15 0.96 6.45
N LYS A 509 -8.08 0.33 6.93
CA LYS A 509 -6.83 0.98 7.30
C LYS A 509 -5.67 0.15 6.76
N PRO A 510 -4.61 0.78 6.22
CA PRO A 510 -3.43 0.04 5.83
C PRO A 510 -2.87 -0.79 6.99
N LEU A 511 -2.35 -1.98 6.68
CA LEU A 511 -1.79 -2.90 7.65
C LEU A 511 -0.36 -3.27 7.25
N ILE A 512 0.60 -2.83 8.05
CA ILE A 512 2.02 -3.11 7.89
C ILE A 512 2.38 -4.29 8.77
N ILE A 513 2.83 -5.39 8.17
CA ILE A 513 3.18 -6.63 8.85
C ILE A 513 4.66 -6.90 8.66
N MET A 514 5.40 -6.94 9.78
CA MET A 514 6.74 -7.53 9.80
C MET A 514 6.57 -9.05 9.67
N THR A 515 6.62 -9.59 8.44
CA THR A 515 6.41 -11.02 8.21
C THR A 515 7.69 -11.79 8.52
N PRO A 516 7.58 -13.06 8.94
CA PRO A 516 8.75 -13.80 9.37
C PRO A 516 9.52 -14.41 8.21
N LYS A 517 10.77 -14.77 8.50
CA LYS A 517 11.63 -15.62 7.65
C LYS A 517 11.88 -16.96 8.32
N SER A 518 12.68 -17.00 9.38
CA SER A 518 12.95 -18.23 10.16
C SER A 518 11.71 -18.82 10.82
N LEU A 519 10.75 -18.00 11.28
CA LEU A 519 9.54 -18.52 11.95
C LEU A 519 8.63 -19.32 11.02
N LEU A 520 8.79 -19.20 9.69
CA LEU A 520 8.04 -20.00 8.71
C LEU A 520 8.21 -21.51 8.93
N ARG A 521 9.31 -21.93 9.55
CA ARG A 521 9.63 -23.35 9.83
C ARG A 521 9.99 -23.63 11.29
N ASN A 522 9.81 -22.65 12.19
CA ASN A 522 10.17 -22.83 13.59
C ASN A 522 9.18 -23.77 14.28
N LYS A 523 9.68 -24.83 14.92
CA LYS A 523 8.86 -25.87 15.57
C LYS A 523 8.00 -25.36 16.73
N ARG A 524 8.38 -24.24 17.35
CA ARG A 524 7.61 -23.57 18.41
C ARG A 524 6.63 -22.52 17.85
N CYS A 525 6.79 -22.08 16.60
CA CYS A 525 5.91 -21.13 15.94
C CYS A 525 4.80 -21.86 15.17
N ILE A 526 3.93 -22.52 15.93
CA ILE A 526 2.80 -23.30 15.42
C ILE A 526 1.50 -22.87 16.11
N SER A 527 0.37 -23.24 15.54
CA SER A 527 -0.96 -23.10 16.15
C SER A 527 -1.80 -24.33 15.87
N PHE A 528 -2.97 -24.47 16.50
CA PHE A 528 -3.87 -25.59 16.31
C PHE A 528 -5.24 -25.11 15.82
N ILE A 529 -6.03 -25.98 15.19
CA ILE A 529 -7.36 -25.64 14.64
C ILE A 529 -8.23 -24.84 15.63
N LYS A 530 -8.20 -25.17 16.92
CA LYS A 530 -8.95 -24.46 17.98
C LYS A 530 -8.64 -22.95 18.02
N ASP A 531 -7.40 -22.56 17.69
CA ASP A 531 -6.92 -21.18 17.76
C ASP A 531 -7.44 -20.32 16.62
N PHE A 532 -7.96 -20.93 15.55
CA PHE A 532 -8.57 -20.28 14.40
C PHE A 532 -10.10 -20.17 14.51
N THR A 533 -10.70 -20.76 15.55
CA THR A 533 -12.15 -20.80 15.72
C THR A 533 -12.73 -19.48 16.22
N LYS A 534 -14.05 -19.29 16.12
CA LYS A 534 -14.78 -18.11 16.65
C LYS A 534 -14.56 -17.82 18.14
N LYS A 535 -14.04 -18.77 18.91
CA LYS A 535 -13.65 -18.57 20.32
C LYS A 535 -12.38 -17.71 20.45
N ASN A 536 -11.67 -17.47 19.36
CA ASN A 536 -10.43 -16.72 19.32
C ASN A 536 -10.49 -15.58 18.29
N SER A 537 -9.52 -14.68 18.37
CA SER A 537 -9.40 -13.49 17.53
C SER A 537 -7.96 -12.95 17.60
N PHE A 538 -7.68 -11.87 16.87
CA PHE A 538 -6.38 -11.21 16.95
C PHE A 538 -6.07 -10.74 18.39
N HIS A 539 -4.87 -11.06 18.86
CA HIS A 539 -4.34 -10.63 20.15
C HIS A 539 -3.29 -9.55 19.91
N ARG A 540 -3.50 -8.37 20.50
CA ARG A 540 -2.54 -7.25 20.44
C ARG A 540 -1.32 -7.48 21.34
N VAL A 541 -1.51 -8.24 22.42
CA VAL A 541 -0.46 -8.62 23.38
C VAL A 541 -0.67 -10.10 23.71
N LEU A 542 0.41 -10.89 23.69
CA LEU A 542 0.40 -12.30 24.07
C LEU A 542 1.31 -12.51 25.28
N GLU A 543 0.89 -13.39 26.18
CA GLU A 543 1.69 -13.80 27.34
C GLU A 543 2.74 -14.84 26.95
N ASP A 544 3.56 -15.23 27.93
CA ASP A 544 4.54 -16.28 27.80
C ASP A 544 3.88 -17.64 27.55
N HIS A 545 4.29 -18.34 26.50
CA HIS A 545 3.94 -19.74 26.26
C HIS A 545 4.17 -20.60 27.48
N ALA A 546 5.14 -20.31 28.37
CA ALA A 546 5.37 -21.08 29.59
C ALA A 546 4.14 -21.18 30.52
N TYR A 547 3.16 -20.27 30.40
CA TYR A 547 1.89 -20.35 31.14
C TYR A 547 0.84 -21.25 30.47
N GLU A 548 1.05 -21.67 29.22
CA GLU A 548 0.17 -22.61 28.53
C GLU A 548 0.32 -24.03 29.12
N LYS A 549 -0.79 -24.77 29.23
CA LYS A 549 -0.75 -26.16 29.68
C LYS A 549 -0.10 -27.04 28.61
N ASN A 550 0.75 -27.98 29.01
CA ASN A 550 1.36 -29.01 28.15
C ASN A 550 2.27 -28.46 27.02
N ASN A 551 3.05 -27.42 27.31
CA ASN A 551 3.98 -26.77 26.37
C ASN A 551 5.42 -27.32 26.40
N ASN A 552 5.74 -28.23 27.33
CA ASN A 552 7.09 -28.76 27.61
C ASN A 552 8.16 -27.66 27.82
N LEU A 553 7.78 -26.53 28.43
CA LEU A 553 8.67 -25.43 28.80
C LEU A 553 8.92 -25.43 30.32
N LEU A 554 9.97 -24.71 30.72
CA LEU A 554 10.30 -24.48 32.13
C LEU A 554 9.12 -23.84 32.87
N GLU A 555 8.72 -24.47 33.98
CA GLU A 555 7.71 -23.91 34.87
C GLU A 555 8.24 -22.64 35.55
N LEU A 556 7.54 -21.52 35.33
CA LEU A 556 7.91 -20.22 35.89
C LEU A 556 7.48 -20.10 37.34
N LYS A 557 8.24 -19.31 38.12
CA LYS A 557 7.81 -18.94 39.47
C LYS A 557 6.50 -18.14 39.41
N LYS A 558 5.74 -18.20 40.50
CA LYS A 558 4.56 -17.34 40.71
C LYS A 558 4.91 -15.87 40.49
N ASP A 559 3.96 -15.09 39.98
CA ASP A 559 4.15 -13.69 39.56
C ASP A 559 4.88 -12.81 40.59
N GLN A 560 4.67 -13.01 41.90
CA GLN A 560 5.33 -12.23 42.96
C GLN A 560 6.84 -12.50 43.09
N LYS A 561 7.31 -13.65 42.60
CA LYS A 561 8.71 -14.11 42.61
C LYS A 561 9.41 -13.92 41.26
N ILE A 562 8.71 -13.43 40.24
CA ILE A 562 9.32 -13.05 38.97
C ILE A 562 10.19 -11.80 39.19
N LYS A 563 11.45 -11.85 38.73
CA LYS A 563 12.42 -10.75 38.85
C LYS A 563 12.51 -9.89 37.61
N LYS A 564 12.27 -10.44 36.42
CA LYS A 564 12.30 -9.68 35.15
C LYS A 564 11.08 -10.00 34.29
N VAL A 565 10.42 -8.96 33.80
CA VAL A 565 9.37 -9.03 32.78
C VAL A 565 9.92 -8.43 31.50
N ILE A 566 10.07 -9.25 30.48
CA ILE A 566 10.65 -8.85 29.20
C ILE A 566 9.54 -8.65 28.18
N MET A 567 9.34 -7.41 27.77
CA MET A 567 8.50 -7.06 26.64
C MET A 567 9.32 -7.16 25.36
N CYS A 568 8.79 -7.81 24.34
CA CYS A 568 9.44 -7.97 23.04
C CYS A 568 8.39 -8.02 21.92
N SER A 569 8.84 -8.05 20.67
CA SER A 569 7.98 -8.18 19.50
C SER A 569 8.68 -9.00 18.43
N GLY A 570 7.93 -9.85 17.71
CA GLY A 570 8.49 -10.69 16.66
C GLY A 570 9.42 -11.82 17.14
N LYS A 571 10.29 -12.27 16.23
CA LYS A 571 11.02 -13.54 16.35
C LYS A 571 11.94 -13.67 17.55
N ILE A 572 12.45 -12.56 18.11
CA ILE A 572 13.36 -12.56 19.28
C ILE A 572 12.74 -13.31 20.47
N TYR A 573 11.42 -13.36 20.56
CA TYR A 573 10.70 -14.14 21.56
C TYR A 573 11.14 -15.61 21.61
N PHE A 574 11.31 -16.25 20.45
CA PHE A 574 11.67 -17.67 20.39
C PHE A 574 13.12 -17.89 20.80
N ASP A 575 14.03 -16.98 20.44
CA ASP A 575 15.41 -17.02 20.89
C ASP A 575 15.51 -16.83 22.42
N LEU A 576 14.66 -15.97 22.99
CA LEU A 576 14.56 -15.74 24.43
C LEU A 576 14.04 -16.98 25.18
N ILE A 577 13.04 -17.67 24.62
CA ILE A 577 12.58 -18.96 25.15
C ILE A 577 13.72 -19.96 25.17
N ASP A 578 14.38 -20.18 24.04
CA ASP A 578 15.41 -21.22 23.94
C ASP A 578 16.59 -20.91 24.87
N ALA A 579 16.96 -19.63 25.03
CA ALA A 579 17.96 -19.21 26.00
C ALA A 579 17.52 -19.45 27.46
N ARG A 580 16.26 -19.15 27.81
CA ARG A 580 15.74 -19.42 29.16
C ARG A 580 15.71 -20.91 29.47
N GLU A 581 15.32 -21.74 28.51
CA GLU A 581 15.30 -23.20 28.67
C GLU A 581 16.69 -23.78 28.92
N LYS A 582 17.74 -23.18 28.32
CA LYS A 582 19.14 -23.54 28.55
C LYS A 582 19.67 -23.03 29.89
N SER A 583 19.36 -21.79 30.26
CA SER A 583 19.82 -21.21 31.54
C SER A 583 19.04 -21.69 32.76
N LYS A 584 17.89 -22.35 32.55
CA LYS A 584 16.95 -22.79 33.60
C LYS A 584 16.48 -21.66 34.52
N ASN A 585 16.44 -20.43 34.00
CA ASN A 585 16.05 -19.26 34.76
C ASN A 585 14.51 -19.08 34.80
N ASN A 586 13.88 -19.63 35.83
CA ASN A 586 12.42 -19.57 36.03
C ASN A 586 11.92 -18.25 36.67
N GLU A 587 12.78 -17.25 36.84
CA GLU A 587 12.43 -15.93 37.40
C GLU A 587 12.23 -14.85 36.31
N VAL A 588 12.28 -15.25 35.03
CA VAL A 588 12.14 -14.37 33.86
C VAL A 588 10.92 -14.79 33.04
N THR A 589 10.01 -13.86 32.82
CA THR A 589 8.79 -14.05 32.02
C THR A 589 8.77 -13.10 30.83
N PHE A 590 8.08 -13.49 29.76
CA PHE A 590 8.01 -12.76 28.51
C PHE A 590 6.59 -12.28 28.20
N ILE A 591 6.50 -11.08 27.62
CA ILE A 591 5.28 -10.50 27.08
C ILE A 591 5.56 -10.07 25.65
N ARG A 592 4.77 -10.57 24.71
CA ARG A 592 4.88 -10.24 23.30
C ARG A 592 3.90 -9.15 22.94
N ILE A 593 4.39 -8.06 22.37
CA ILE A 593 3.58 -6.98 21.83
C ILE A 593 3.46 -7.21 20.32
N GLU A 594 2.33 -7.79 19.91
CA GLU A 594 2.05 -8.20 18.53
C GLU A 594 1.59 -7.00 17.68
N GLN A 595 0.88 -6.05 18.29
CA GLN A 595 0.48 -4.79 17.65
C GLN A 595 1.25 -3.63 18.29
N LEU A 596 2.08 -2.98 17.49
CA LEU A 596 2.93 -1.85 17.91
C LEU A 596 2.23 -0.51 17.67
N TYR A 597 1.32 -0.44 16.69
CA TYR A 597 0.46 0.71 16.47
C TYR A 597 -0.93 0.30 15.92
N PRO A 598 -2.04 0.87 16.44
CA PRO A 598 -2.13 1.65 17.68
C PRO A 598 -1.70 0.84 18.91
N PHE A 599 -0.96 1.48 19.83
CA PHE A 599 -0.29 0.79 20.94
C PHE A 599 -1.28 0.29 22.01
N PRO A 600 -1.20 -0.98 22.49
CA PRO A 600 -2.20 -1.61 23.34
C PRO A 600 -2.02 -1.30 24.84
N VAL A 601 -2.01 -0.01 25.22
CA VAL A 601 -1.76 0.47 26.61
C VAL A 601 -2.60 -0.26 27.66
N LYS A 602 -3.93 -0.34 27.46
CA LYS A 602 -4.84 -0.92 28.45
C LYS A 602 -4.58 -2.41 28.68
N THR A 603 -4.44 -3.19 27.61
CA THR A 603 -4.18 -4.63 27.68
C THR A 603 -2.82 -4.91 28.31
N LEU A 604 -1.80 -4.14 27.92
CA LEU A 604 -0.46 -4.27 28.50
C LEU A 604 -0.47 -3.94 30.00
N ALA A 605 -1.13 -2.86 30.42
CA ALA A 605 -1.23 -2.48 31.85
C ALA A 605 -1.82 -3.60 32.72
N LEU A 606 -2.86 -4.28 32.24
CA LEU A 606 -3.50 -5.39 32.96
C LEU A 606 -2.52 -6.54 33.22
N LEU A 607 -1.69 -6.88 32.23
CA LEU A 607 -0.67 -7.93 32.36
C LEU A 607 0.47 -7.52 33.28
N LEU A 608 1.00 -6.30 33.10
CA LEU A 608 2.16 -5.82 33.87
C LEU A 608 1.86 -5.68 35.37
N LYS A 609 0.62 -5.36 35.75
CA LYS A 609 0.20 -5.17 37.16
C LYS A 609 0.43 -6.41 38.05
N ARG A 610 0.54 -7.60 37.46
CA ARG A 610 0.81 -8.86 38.16
C ARG A 610 2.20 -8.89 38.81
N TYR A 611 3.18 -8.24 38.21
CA TYR A 611 4.59 -8.38 38.54
C TYR A 611 5.10 -7.20 39.40
N LYS A 612 4.70 -7.17 40.67
CA LYS A 612 4.94 -6.02 41.56
C LYS A 612 6.41 -5.70 41.87
N ASN A 613 7.27 -6.72 41.82
CA ASN A 613 8.67 -6.65 42.24
C ASN A 613 9.67 -6.81 41.07
N ALA A 614 9.17 -6.89 39.83
CA ALA A 614 10.00 -7.20 38.68
C ALA A 614 10.55 -5.94 37.98
N ASP A 615 11.76 -6.06 37.43
CA ASP A 615 12.28 -5.13 36.45
C ASP A 615 11.54 -5.29 35.11
N PHE A 616 11.23 -4.16 34.46
CA PHE A 616 10.60 -4.12 33.15
C PHE A 616 11.62 -3.80 32.06
N ILE A 617 11.75 -4.68 31.08
CA ILE A 617 12.78 -4.59 30.04
C ILE A 617 12.11 -4.70 28.67
N TRP A 618 12.43 -3.81 27.75
CA TRP A 618 12.18 -3.97 26.32
C TRP A 618 13.39 -4.67 25.69
N CYS A 619 13.17 -5.84 25.12
CA CYS A 619 14.17 -6.61 24.41
C CYS A 619 13.85 -6.65 22.92
N GLN A 620 14.82 -6.29 22.09
CA GLN A 620 14.70 -6.33 20.64
C GLN A 620 16.03 -6.75 20.00
N GLU A 621 15.96 -7.32 18.79
CA GLU A 621 17.17 -7.70 18.05
C GLU A 621 17.74 -6.54 17.23
N GLU A 622 16.92 -5.57 16.89
CA GLU A 622 17.30 -4.40 16.11
C GLU A 622 18.26 -3.48 16.91
N PRO A 623 19.17 -2.74 16.23
CA PRO A 623 19.93 -1.65 16.83
C PRO A 623 19.05 -0.70 17.63
N LYS A 624 19.58 -0.11 18.71
CA LYS A 624 18.83 0.83 19.58
C LYS A 624 18.19 2.02 18.83
N ASN A 625 18.78 2.46 17.70
CA ASN A 625 18.22 3.51 16.85
C ASN A 625 17.19 3.01 15.82
N MET A 626 16.91 1.71 15.78
CA MET A 626 16.01 1.01 14.88
C MET A 626 14.97 0.20 15.67
N GLY A 627 14.12 -0.53 14.96
CA GLY A 627 13.07 -1.33 15.60
C GLY A 627 12.08 -0.46 16.37
N ALA A 628 11.40 -1.03 17.36
CA ALA A 628 10.30 -0.31 18.01
C ALA A 628 10.75 0.62 19.15
N TRP A 629 11.97 0.48 19.68
CA TRP A 629 12.42 1.09 20.94
C TRP A 629 12.08 2.58 21.07
N ASN A 630 12.45 3.41 20.09
CA ASN A 630 12.29 4.86 20.17
C ASN A 630 10.82 5.30 20.26
N THR A 631 9.89 4.51 19.73
CA THR A 631 8.46 4.78 19.78
C THR A 631 7.82 4.14 21.02
N VAL A 632 8.06 2.85 21.26
CA VAL A 632 7.35 2.11 22.30
C VAL A 632 7.77 2.48 23.72
N ARG A 633 9.00 2.98 23.93
CA ARG A 633 9.49 3.39 25.26
C ARG A 633 8.50 4.31 25.96
N ASN A 634 8.05 5.36 25.27
CA ASN A 634 7.15 6.36 25.86
C ASN A 634 5.77 5.76 26.18
N TYR A 635 5.26 4.88 25.31
CA TYR A 635 4.00 4.17 25.58
C TYR A 635 4.12 3.19 26.75
N ILE A 636 5.23 2.48 26.87
CA ILE A 636 5.48 1.52 27.96
C ILE A 636 5.64 2.28 29.29
N ASP A 637 6.45 3.35 29.32
CA ASP A 637 6.61 4.17 30.53
C ASP A 637 5.26 4.70 31.01
N ARG A 638 4.44 5.22 30.07
CA ARG A 638 3.07 5.64 30.39
C ARG A 638 2.18 4.48 30.89
N THR A 639 2.34 3.29 30.32
CA THR A 639 1.64 2.09 30.77
C THR A 639 2.03 1.75 32.21
N LEU A 640 3.32 1.78 32.55
CA LEU A 640 3.85 1.53 33.88
C LEU A 640 3.40 2.58 34.91
N GLU A 641 3.27 3.85 34.51
CA GLU A 641 2.64 4.88 35.34
C GLU A 641 1.22 4.49 35.75
N ILE A 642 0.39 4.08 34.79
CA ILE A 642 -1.02 3.68 34.98
C ILE A 642 -1.14 2.48 35.94
N THR A 643 -0.20 1.53 35.91
CA THR A 643 -0.22 0.36 36.80
C THR A 643 -0.02 0.70 38.29
N ARG A 644 0.46 1.90 38.62
CA ARG A 644 0.86 2.31 39.99
C ARG A 644 1.97 1.46 40.62
N LEU A 645 2.76 0.74 39.80
CA LEU A 645 3.97 0.04 40.26
C LEU A 645 5.10 1.01 40.63
N LYS A 646 6.08 0.57 41.44
CA LYS A 646 7.23 1.40 41.85
C LYS A 646 8.12 1.78 40.66
N ILE A 647 8.39 0.82 39.78
CA ILE A 647 9.22 1.02 38.59
C ILE A 647 8.36 1.67 37.51
N LYS A 648 8.80 2.84 37.04
CA LYS A 648 8.10 3.64 36.02
C LYS A 648 8.80 3.71 34.68
N LYS A 649 10.03 3.20 34.60
CA LYS A 649 10.87 3.29 33.40
C LYS A 649 11.25 1.92 32.90
N VAL A 650 11.04 1.69 31.61
CA VAL A 650 11.49 0.48 30.92
C VAL A 650 12.98 0.56 30.61
N LYS A 651 13.71 -0.55 30.83
CA LYS A 651 15.12 -0.68 30.43
C LYS A 651 15.23 -1.22 29.01
N PHE A 652 16.27 -0.85 28.28
CA PHE A 652 16.54 -1.36 26.93
C PHE A 652 17.58 -2.47 26.95
N VAL A 653 17.33 -3.56 26.24
CA VAL A 653 18.32 -4.57 25.86
C VAL A 653 18.18 -4.86 24.36
N GLY A 654 19.27 -4.72 23.62
CA GLY A 654 19.29 -4.95 22.17
C GLY A 654 20.66 -4.61 21.58
N ARG A 655 20.76 -4.59 20.24
CA ARG A 655 22.00 -4.22 19.56
C ARG A 655 22.34 -2.74 19.83
N LYS A 656 23.63 -2.41 19.85
CA LYS A 656 24.10 -1.01 19.91
C LYS A 656 23.60 -0.23 18.68
N PRO A 657 23.45 1.10 18.76
CA PRO A 657 23.12 1.92 17.59
C PRO A 657 24.08 1.65 16.42
N SER A 658 23.56 1.68 15.19
CA SER A 658 24.36 1.49 13.97
C SER A 658 23.82 2.33 12.82
N SER A 659 24.71 2.73 11.90
CA SER A 659 24.33 3.36 10.63
C SER A 659 23.77 2.36 9.64
N SER A 660 24.34 1.14 9.62
CA SER A 660 23.87 0.01 8.83
C SER A 660 22.81 -0.78 9.60
N THR A 661 21.84 -1.37 8.88
CA THR A 661 20.75 -2.15 9.48
C THR A 661 21.27 -3.36 10.24
N ALA A 662 22.24 -4.08 9.70
CA ALA A 662 22.86 -5.23 10.36
C ALA A 662 24.34 -5.37 9.98
N THR A 663 25.08 -6.20 10.73
CA THR A 663 26.45 -6.54 10.36
C THR A 663 26.47 -7.54 9.21
N GLY A 664 27.38 -7.36 8.24
CA GLY A 664 27.67 -8.35 7.20
C GLY A 664 28.53 -9.54 7.67
N ASN A 665 28.97 -9.57 8.94
CA ASN A 665 29.78 -10.65 9.48
C ASN A 665 28.95 -11.56 10.40
N LEU A 666 28.82 -12.83 10.03
CA LEU A 666 28.01 -13.81 10.75
C LEU A 666 28.47 -14.03 12.20
N ASN A 667 29.79 -14.12 12.45
CA ASN A 667 30.32 -14.33 13.80
C ASN A 667 30.01 -13.14 14.71
N LYS A 668 30.12 -11.91 14.18
CA LYS A 668 29.70 -10.71 14.91
C LYS A 668 28.19 -10.71 15.17
N HIS A 669 27.38 -11.12 14.21
CA HIS A 669 25.93 -11.25 14.38
C HIS A 669 25.58 -12.23 15.53
N VAL A 670 26.20 -13.42 15.53
CA VAL A 670 26.01 -14.45 16.57
C VAL A 670 26.45 -13.94 17.94
N ALA A 671 27.61 -13.29 18.02
CA ALA A 671 28.11 -12.70 19.27
C ALA A 671 27.15 -11.63 19.82
N GLN A 672 26.62 -10.74 18.95
CA GLN A 672 25.62 -9.75 19.34
C GLN A 672 24.31 -10.39 19.82
N GLN A 673 23.84 -11.45 19.14
CA GLN A 673 22.62 -12.16 19.54
C GLN A 673 22.82 -12.81 20.91
N ARG A 674 23.96 -13.47 21.12
CA ARG A 674 24.32 -14.07 22.41
C ARG A 674 24.37 -13.03 23.52
N GLU A 675 25.00 -11.88 23.28
CA GLU A 675 25.07 -10.78 24.26
C GLU A 675 23.69 -10.30 24.71
N ILE A 676 22.74 -10.18 23.78
CA ILE A 676 21.34 -9.81 24.08
C ILE A 676 20.70 -10.85 24.99
N LEU A 677 20.79 -12.13 24.61
CA LEU A 677 20.16 -13.23 25.34
C LEU A 677 20.75 -13.38 26.75
N GLU A 678 22.08 -13.34 26.90
CA GLU A 678 22.75 -13.48 28.20
C GLU A 678 22.42 -12.32 29.16
N LYS A 679 22.23 -11.09 28.66
CA LYS A 679 21.75 -9.95 29.48
C LYS A 679 20.36 -10.19 30.08
N ILE A 680 19.53 -10.95 29.38
CA ILE A 680 18.17 -11.27 29.83
C ILE A 680 18.19 -12.44 30.81
N VAL A 681 18.66 -13.60 30.37
CA VAL A 681 18.46 -14.87 31.10
C VAL A 681 19.65 -15.29 31.97
N GLY A 682 20.78 -14.57 31.89
CA GLY A 682 22.07 -14.97 32.50
C GLY A 682 22.94 -15.75 31.51
N LYS A 683 24.20 -16.03 31.89
CA LYS A 683 25.09 -16.88 31.09
C LYS A 683 24.51 -18.30 31.01
N TYR A 684 24.59 -18.90 29.82
CA TYR A 684 24.25 -20.29 29.57
C TYR A 684 25.31 -20.91 28.66
N ASN A 685 25.50 -22.22 28.81
CA ASN A 685 26.46 -22.99 28.03
C ASN A 685 25.97 -23.23 26.60
#